data_AF-A0A521GP86-F1
#
_entry.id   AF-A0A521GP86-F1
#
_cell.length_a   1.000
_cell.length_b   1.000
_cell.length_c   1.000
_cell.angle_alpha   90.00
_cell.angle_beta   90.00
_cell.angle_gamma   90.00
#
_symmetry.space_group_name_H-M   'P 1'
#
loop_
_entity.id
_entity.type
_entity.pdbx_description
1 polymer ?
#
loop_
_entity_poly.entity_id
_entity_poly.type
_entity_poly.pdbx_seq_one_letter_code
_entity_poly.pdbx_strand_id
1 'polypeptide(L)'
;MRKGKSGKVQESWRSRFLRLSVAVMAVVLSGGVVLAAVNVFSSLQIESGGRSGNATIITDATAAGSAAVKFGTNSVEAALCEGMDRWSQASTWSGGNVPTVNASVVLPADKQIQVDVDVPHLSNVTVPTGTTLCFPDRATTFSATQIVVNGKLQAGTATKRLTSNVTFKLEGGVTSGSFIPTGFASTTIANYNSTNGGLCSSLGGCINIGQGNIGTNFMTAFNGGQIEIYGREAGRTWSDLASTSNAGSSTLQLRDAVGWQAGDAIVIASSAFDWRQQERKTVQSVSGDGKTVTLTTPLTYKHSGIQTCETLGLETRCVHERAEVGLLSHNIKITGPSDATTTQYSGHVIVLPGGRINVANAEFYNLGQKAKVARYPLHFHILGNDGSDSSVSNISLHDNFNRQIDIHGTNNLQISGVVAANTLGHSIMFEDGIEQNNTLTGNLVMGSTRNPVATERVRPSEEIPSNYWLGHPNNNLIGNHAAGSDGIGIWHDLPPIDNFNGWAAMGAAWGNFDDNVSHSNIIPAGQGNVSAPHDRGNGFFVSEYQQGATRKVVYRNSGWKNEGFNFWVDGAVTFADSTGANSCVSVTMQNSYMRGGIHAGETNNTAGDSGFDFGHGCGLLRQYHGGADYDDIWLTHYGGTAKTEFGSGITDGGVGISDHTTRIRNLKFFGSGYKTFFEACKFDNGGTTEYGICYYGLNHGGNSHVMYDLDGSIRGDGQPIAITNSSPFMRYGQNFLYKDISPYPYWNEASRGLVTPVGYKYLALTPLIGYDDNTVTRTSDGTSSANGGWTMVRTGDRYAVTTMRSWQLEGSYTGWVEFVMDMAQQPQNIQRSYYASFGNAKNQQKASSLANLGVDGNWWWANGKLYVRSTVGGTDLPFGRAGERDDFLNFGDGMFWRVIQ
;
A
#
# COMPACT_ATOMS: atom_id res chain seq x y z
N MET A 1 56.08 -37.64 10.65
CA MET A 1 56.51 -39.03 10.40
C MET A 1 55.31 -39.97 10.58
N ARG A 2 55.08 -40.87 9.61
CA ARG A 2 54.18 -42.08 9.51
C ARG A 2 53.31 -42.46 10.73
N LYS A 3 52.09 -43.02 10.62
CA LYS A 3 51.09 -43.35 9.57
C LYS A 3 49.88 -43.96 10.30
N GLY A 4 48.63 -43.76 9.87
CA GLY A 4 47.55 -44.74 10.15
C GLY A 4 46.08 -44.26 10.15
N LYS A 5 45.45 -44.36 8.96
CA LYS A 5 44.04 -44.73 8.64
C LYS A 5 42.87 -44.02 9.37
N SER A 6 42.14 -43.10 8.73
CA SER A 6 41.10 -43.24 7.67
C SER A 6 39.67 -43.37 8.20
N GLY A 7 38.88 -42.30 8.06
CA GLY A 7 37.42 -42.28 8.17
C GLY A 7 36.90 -40.85 8.00
N LYS A 8 36.32 -40.53 6.84
CA LYS A 8 35.65 -39.25 6.55
C LYS A 8 34.27 -39.26 7.23
N VAL A 9 33.98 -38.23 8.04
CA VAL A 9 32.62 -37.79 8.38
C VAL A 9 32.60 -36.25 8.33
N GLN A 10 31.58 -35.71 7.68
CA GLN A 10 31.31 -34.28 7.52
C GLN A 10 31.22 -33.58 8.88
N GLU A 11 31.99 -32.50 9.07
CA GLU A 11 31.82 -31.60 10.21
C GLU A 11 30.64 -30.65 9.96
N SER A 12 29.60 -30.83 10.76
CA SER A 12 28.60 -29.81 11.05
C SER A 12 29.08 -29.00 12.25
N TRP A 13 29.20 -27.68 12.12
CA TRP A 13 29.49 -26.80 13.24
C TRP A 13 28.26 -26.69 14.14
N ARG A 14 28.24 -27.46 15.23
CA ARG A 14 27.40 -27.19 16.41
C ARG A 14 28.32 -26.88 17.58
N SER A 15 28.31 -25.63 18.03
CA SER A 15 28.96 -25.19 19.27
C SER A 15 28.33 -25.92 20.47
N ARG A 16 29.14 -26.72 21.17
CA ARG A 16 28.78 -27.27 22.49
C ARG A 16 29.43 -26.40 23.56
N PHE A 17 28.62 -25.73 24.36
CA PHE A 17 29.04 -25.05 25.58
C PHE A 17 29.43 -26.11 26.64
N LEU A 18 30.66 -26.03 27.14
CA LEU A 18 31.10 -26.79 28.32
C LEU A 18 30.80 -25.94 29.57
N ARG A 19 29.93 -26.42 30.47
CA ARG A 19 29.73 -25.83 31.80
C ARG A 19 30.72 -26.48 32.77
N LEU A 20 31.67 -25.72 33.30
CA LEU A 20 32.48 -26.12 34.45
C LEU A 20 32.01 -25.31 35.66
N SER A 21 31.42 -25.99 36.65
CA SER A 21 31.03 -25.37 37.92
C SER A 21 32.19 -25.51 38.91
N VAL A 22 32.82 -24.41 39.31
CA VAL A 22 33.79 -24.38 40.42
C VAL A 22 33.11 -23.71 41.60
N ALA A 23 32.96 -24.43 42.71
CA ALA A 23 32.53 -23.86 43.99
C ALA A 23 33.74 -23.21 44.68
N VAL A 24 33.68 -21.91 44.94
CA VAL A 24 34.68 -21.21 45.76
C VAL A 24 34.05 -20.90 47.11
N MET A 25 34.55 -21.54 48.17
CA MET A 25 34.27 -21.15 49.55
C MET A 25 35.14 -19.95 49.90
N ALA A 26 34.54 -18.80 50.17
CA ALA A 26 35.23 -17.68 50.81
C ALA A 26 34.93 -17.71 52.31
N VAL A 27 35.97 -17.96 53.12
CA VAL A 27 35.91 -17.80 54.59
C VAL A 27 36.33 -16.37 54.91
N VAL A 28 35.43 -15.58 55.49
CA VAL A 28 35.76 -14.26 56.05
C VAL A 28 36.20 -14.47 57.51
N LEU A 29 37.46 -14.19 57.81
CA LEU A 29 37.97 -14.12 59.18
C LEU A 29 38.14 -12.65 59.57
N SER A 30 37.29 -12.17 60.48
CA SER A 30 37.61 -11.05 61.36
C SER A 30 37.22 -11.43 62.79
N GLY A 31 38.19 -11.45 63.71
CA GLY A 31 37.92 -11.54 65.15
C GLY A 31 37.39 -12.87 65.71
N GLY A 32 37.60 -14.01 65.05
CA GLY A 32 37.53 -15.32 65.73
C GLY A 32 36.14 -15.91 66.01
N VAL A 33 35.06 -15.47 65.36
CA VAL A 33 33.74 -16.15 65.42
C VAL A 33 33.14 -16.27 64.01
N VAL A 34 32.70 -17.48 63.65
CA VAL A 34 32.03 -17.78 62.37
C VAL A 34 30.56 -17.32 62.45
N LEU A 35 30.15 -16.37 61.60
CA LEU A 35 28.75 -15.97 61.42
C LEU A 35 28.33 -16.16 59.95
N ALA A 36 27.52 -17.19 59.73
CA ALA A 36 26.75 -17.55 58.52
C ALA A 36 27.49 -17.82 57.19
N ALA A 37 27.23 -19.00 56.64
CA ALA A 37 27.57 -19.34 55.25
C ALA A 37 26.51 -18.75 54.30
N VAL A 38 26.92 -17.90 53.36
CA VAL A 38 26.05 -17.41 52.28
C VAL A 38 26.44 -18.12 50.99
N ASN A 39 25.55 -18.96 50.47
CA ASN A 39 25.69 -19.54 49.13
C ASN A 39 25.30 -18.47 48.09
N VAL A 40 26.29 -17.92 47.37
CA VAL A 40 26.04 -17.07 46.20
C VAL A 40 26.23 -17.93 44.95
N PHE A 41 25.14 -18.26 44.26
CA PHE A 41 25.21 -18.80 42.90
C PHE A 41 25.18 -17.63 41.92
N SER A 42 26.31 -17.31 41.30
CA SER A 42 26.33 -16.51 40.07
C SER A 42 27.26 -17.16 39.05
N SER A 43 26.73 -17.40 37.86
CA SER A 43 27.49 -17.89 36.71
C SER A 43 28.33 -16.74 36.15
N LEU A 44 29.65 -16.83 36.23
CA LEU A 44 30.58 -15.89 35.62
C LEU A 44 31.07 -16.46 34.29
N GLN A 45 30.81 -15.76 33.18
CA GLN A 45 31.50 -15.99 31.90
C GLN A 45 32.57 -14.91 31.74
N ILE A 46 33.82 -15.32 31.51
CA ILE A 46 34.91 -14.42 31.15
C ILE A 46 35.38 -14.83 29.75
N GLU A 47 35.18 -13.95 28.77
CA GLU A 47 35.90 -14.01 27.49
C GLU A 47 37.30 -13.44 27.68
N SER A 48 38.33 -14.26 27.49
CA SER A 48 39.72 -13.83 27.64
C SER A 48 40.18 -13.03 26.41
N GLY A 49 39.91 -11.73 26.40
CA GLY A 49 40.67 -10.75 25.62
C GLY A 49 41.79 -10.17 26.49
N GLY A 50 43.06 -10.36 26.09
CA GLY A 50 44.23 -10.09 26.91
C GLY A 50 44.45 -8.61 27.28
N ARG A 51 43.92 -8.17 28.43
CA ARG A 51 44.38 -6.97 29.14
C ARG A 51 44.51 -7.24 30.63
N SER A 52 45.70 -7.02 31.17
CA SER A 52 45.98 -7.01 32.60
C SER A 52 45.53 -5.67 33.21
N GLY A 53 44.73 -5.70 34.28
CA GLY A 53 44.37 -4.53 35.08
C GLY A 53 44.37 -4.86 36.57
N ASN A 54 44.87 -3.95 37.40
CA ASN A 54 44.86 -4.08 38.86
C ASN A 54 43.46 -3.75 39.41
N ALA A 55 42.98 -4.53 40.37
CA ALA A 55 41.73 -4.30 41.09
C ALA A 55 42.02 -3.76 42.51
N THR A 56 41.34 -2.67 42.89
CA THR A 56 41.38 -2.13 44.26
C THR A 56 40.00 -2.31 44.89
N ILE A 57 39.95 -2.96 46.05
CA ILE A 57 38.72 -3.16 46.82
C ILE A 57 38.49 -1.93 47.70
N ILE A 58 37.36 -1.25 47.52
CA ILE A 58 36.89 -0.22 48.46
C ILE A 58 35.70 -0.82 49.22
N THR A 59 35.85 -1.01 50.53
CA THR A 59 34.76 -1.42 51.41
C THR A 59 34.04 -0.17 51.91
N ASP A 60 32.82 0.08 51.43
CA ASP A 60 31.90 1.02 52.07
C ASP A 60 31.06 0.26 53.10
N ALA A 61 31.20 0.62 54.38
CA ALA A 61 30.69 -0.13 55.51
C ALA A 61 29.25 0.24 55.93
N THR A 62 28.43 0.84 55.05
CA THR A 62 27.14 1.42 55.49
C THR A 62 25.87 1.02 54.72
N ALA A 63 25.91 0.12 53.74
CA ALA A 63 24.70 -0.30 53.01
C ALA A 63 24.09 -1.61 53.54
N ALA A 64 23.05 -1.50 54.39
CA ALA A 64 22.16 -2.61 54.72
C ALA A 64 21.13 -2.80 53.60
N GLY A 65 21.34 -3.79 52.73
CA GLY A 65 20.38 -4.21 51.68
C GLY A 65 21.06 -4.52 50.35
N SER A 66 21.13 -5.82 50.00
CA SER A 66 21.49 -6.37 48.68
C SER A 66 22.40 -5.51 47.78
N ALA A 67 23.70 -5.50 48.07
CA ALA A 67 24.69 -4.86 47.21
C ALA A 67 25.00 -5.74 45.99
N ALA A 68 24.61 -5.28 44.81
CA ALA A 68 25.18 -5.77 43.56
C ALA A 68 26.62 -5.24 43.43
N VAL A 69 27.60 -6.14 43.34
CA VAL A 69 28.99 -5.78 43.04
C VAL A 69 29.07 -5.33 41.58
N LYS A 70 29.16 -4.02 41.33
CA LYS A 70 29.47 -3.47 40.01
C LYS A 70 30.96 -3.58 39.73
N PHE A 71 31.34 -4.42 38.76
CA PHE A 71 32.66 -4.35 38.14
C PHE A 71 32.66 -3.19 37.13
N GLY A 72 33.10 -2.01 37.57
CA GLY A 72 33.33 -0.88 36.68
C GLY A 72 34.77 -0.91 36.18
N THR A 73 34.97 -1.04 34.86
CA THR A 73 36.19 -0.55 34.25
C THR A 73 36.14 0.97 34.34
N ASN A 74 36.98 1.60 35.15
CA ASN A 74 37.19 3.06 35.14
C ASN A 74 37.94 3.51 33.86
N SER A 75 37.54 3.01 32.70
CA SER A 75 37.69 3.74 31.46
C SER A 75 36.47 4.66 31.38
N VAL A 76 36.62 5.91 31.82
CA VAL A 76 35.64 6.94 31.46
C VAL A 76 35.59 6.94 29.93
N GLU A 77 34.48 6.48 29.37
CA GLU A 77 34.31 6.50 27.93
C GLU A 77 34.32 7.97 27.50
N ALA A 78 35.28 8.35 26.66
CA ALA A 78 35.47 9.75 26.27
C ALA A 78 34.14 10.36 25.79
N ALA A 79 33.84 11.59 26.21
CA ALA A 79 32.62 12.26 25.81
C ALA A 79 32.58 12.46 24.28
N LEU A 80 31.38 12.54 23.70
CA LEU A 80 31.25 12.84 22.28
C LEU A 80 31.94 14.19 21.96
N CYS A 81 32.72 14.22 20.89
CA CYS A 81 33.55 15.36 20.47
C CYS A 81 34.73 15.73 21.41
N GLU A 82 35.04 14.92 22.43
CA GLU A 82 36.15 15.21 23.33
C GLU A 82 37.49 15.24 22.59
N GLY A 83 38.33 16.23 22.91
CA GLY A 83 39.64 16.42 22.28
C GLY A 83 39.63 17.08 20.89
N MET A 84 38.46 17.43 20.35
CA MET A 84 38.32 18.16 19.09
C MET A 84 38.60 19.67 19.24
N ASP A 85 39.05 20.32 18.17
CA ASP A 85 39.23 21.78 18.10
C ASP A 85 37.89 22.48 18.39
N ARG A 86 37.89 23.51 19.22
CA ARG A 86 36.67 24.20 19.64
C ARG A 86 36.27 25.29 18.66
N TRP A 87 35.00 25.36 18.26
CA TRP A 87 34.47 26.44 17.42
C TRP A 87 34.81 27.83 17.97
N SER A 88 34.73 27.99 19.30
CA SER A 88 35.01 29.25 20.00
C SER A 88 36.46 29.72 19.96
N GLN A 89 37.41 28.86 19.55
CA GLN A 89 38.84 29.18 19.60
C GLN A 89 39.31 29.78 18.29
N ALA A 90 39.93 30.96 18.36
CA ALA A 90 40.56 31.64 17.22
C ALA A 90 41.54 30.73 16.46
N SER A 91 42.32 29.90 17.18
CA SER A 91 43.29 28.95 16.61
C SER A 91 42.68 27.83 15.79
N THR A 92 41.37 27.57 15.93
CA THR A 92 40.66 26.62 15.09
C THR A 92 40.66 27.11 13.65
N TRP A 93 40.52 28.42 13.43
CA TRP A 93 40.25 29.03 12.13
C TRP A 93 41.52 29.53 11.43
N SER A 94 41.65 29.25 10.12
CA SER A 94 42.83 29.63 9.33
C SER A 94 43.12 31.14 9.30
N GLY A 95 42.11 31.98 9.55
CA GLY A 95 42.25 33.44 9.64
C GLY A 95 42.36 33.99 11.07
N GLY A 96 42.43 33.13 12.09
CA GLY A 96 42.53 33.53 13.50
C GLY A 96 41.26 34.18 14.06
N ASN A 97 40.15 34.18 13.33
CA ASN A 97 38.90 34.82 13.72
C ASN A 97 37.76 33.80 13.72
N VAL A 98 36.97 33.79 14.79
CA VAL A 98 35.77 32.95 14.91
C VAL A 98 34.68 33.51 13.97
N PRO A 99 33.95 32.65 13.22
CA PRO A 99 32.87 33.09 12.35
C PRO A 99 31.80 33.90 13.06
N THR A 100 31.39 34.99 12.43
CA THR A 100 30.36 35.92 12.93
C THR A 100 29.03 35.74 12.20
N VAL A 101 28.01 36.51 12.59
CA VAL A 101 26.70 36.54 11.93
C VAL A 101 26.82 36.71 10.42
N ASN A 102 26.03 35.93 9.67
CA ASN A 102 25.98 35.88 8.21
C ASN A 102 27.31 35.50 7.53
N ALA A 103 28.28 34.95 8.25
CA ALA A 103 29.53 34.52 7.63
C ALA A 103 29.28 33.32 6.69
N SER A 104 30.04 33.28 5.60
CA SER A 104 30.26 32.09 4.79
C SER A 104 31.50 31.38 5.32
N VAL A 105 31.32 30.15 5.82
CA VAL A 105 32.30 29.39 6.59
C VAL A 105 32.67 28.13 5.83
N VAL A 106 33.95 27.99 5.51
CA VAL A 106 34.55 26.71 5.13
C VAL A 106 35.37 26.25 6.32
N LEU A 107 35.03 25.11 6.90
CA LEU A 107 35.83 24.55 8.00
C LEU A 107 37.25 24.24 7.48
N PRO A 108 38.30 24.48 8.26
CA PRO A 108 39.65 24.07 7.88
C PRO A 108 39.71 22.56 7.57
N ALA A 109 40.40 22.21 6.48
CA ALA A 109 40.55 20.83 6.03
C ALA A 109 41.24 19.95 7.09
N ASP A 110 40.90 18.66 7.11
CA ASP A 110 41.47 17.62 7.97
C ASP A 110 41.35 17.88 9.49
N LYS A 111 40.47 18.81 9.89
CA LYS A 111 40.20 19.12 11.29
C LYS A 111 38.97 18.42 11.85
N GLN A 112 38.98 18.21 13.15
CA GLN A 112 37.83 17.72 13.92
C GLN A 112 37.39 18.88 14.81
N ILE A 113 36.22 19.45 14.56
CA ILE A 113 35.77 20.71 15.17
C ILE A 113 34.47 20.47 15.93
N GLN A 114 34.44 20.86 17.20
CA GLN A 114 33.26 20.77 18.06
C GLN A 114 32.52 22.12 18.19
N VAL A 115 31.19 22.09 18.14
CA VAL A 115 30.32 23.26 18.37
C VAL A 115 30.11 23.48 19.86
N ASP A 116 31.10 24.08 20.52
CA ASP A 116 31.14 24.28 21.97
C ASP A 116 30.40 25.53 22.47
N VAL A 117 29.98 26.41 21.56
CA VAL A 117 29.29 27.67 21.85
C VAL A 117 28.06 27.84 20.96
N ASP A 118 27.16 28.75 21.33
CA ASP A 118 26.05 29.13 20.47
C ASP A 118 26.59 29.88 19.27
N VAL A 119 26.24 29.40 18.07
CA VAL A 119 26.74 29.94 16.81
C VAL A 119 25.68 30.89 16.26
N PRO A 120 26.02 32.15 15.93
CA PRO A 120 25.07 33.05 15.28
C PRO A 120 24.65 32.48 13.92
N HIS A 121 23.53 32.95 13.36
CA HIS A 121 23.10 32.52 12.04
C HIS A 121 24.23 32.70 11.01
N LEU A 122 24.51 31.65 10.21
CA LEU A 122 25.55 31.64 9.17
C LEU A 122 24.91 31.58 7.78
N SER A 123 25.53 32.18 6.77
CA SER A 123 25.02 32.05 5.40
C SER A 123 25.36 30.67 4.82
N ASN A 124 26.63 30.31 4.74
CA ASN A 124 27.06 29.02 4.20
C ASN A 124 27.99 28.32 5.20
N VAL A 125 27.79 27.02 5.41
CA VAL A 125 28.69 26.15 6.17
C VAL A 125 29.12 25.01 5.27
N THR A 126 30.40 24.95 4.92
CA THR A 126 31.00 23.86 4.16
C THR A 126 31.91 23.04 5.07
N VAL A 127 31.65 21.73 5.17
CA VAL A 127 32.48 20.74 5.87
C VAL A 127 33.29 19.97 4.81
N PRO A 128 34.58 20.26 4.59
CA PRO A 128 35.37 19.60 3.56
C PRO A 128 35.63 18.12 3.85
N THR A 129 36.03 17.36 2.83
CA THR A 129 36.54 15.99 2.99
C THR A 129 37.67 15.94 4.03
N GLY A 130 37.70 14.88 4.85
CA GLY A 130 38.66 14.74 5.95
C GLY A 130 38.29 15.51 7.23
N THR A 131 37.38 16.49 7.13
CA THR A 131 36.93 17.31 8.26
C THR A 131 35.67 16.74 8.92
N THR A 132 35.54 16.91 10.24
CA THR A 132 34.31 16.62 10.99
C THR A 132 33.83 17.84 11.75
N LEU A 133 32.55 18.17 11.60
CA LEU A 133 31.81 19.09 12.45
C LEU A 133 30.99 18.27 13.46
N CYS A 134 31.37 18.33 14.73
CA CYS A 134 30.81 17.52 15.80
C CYS A 134 29.98 18.38 16.76
N PHE A 135 28.78 17.91 17.11
CA PHE A 135 27.88 18.54 18.07
C PHE A 135 27.96 17.78 19.39
N PRO A 136 28.55 18.37 20.46
CA PRO A 136 28.59 17.73 21.76
C PRO A 136 27.19 17.64 22.37
N ASP A 137 27.01 16.81 23.41
CA ASP A 137 25.72 16.66 24.11
C ASP A 137 25.44 17.89 24.99
N ARG A 138 25.00 18.97 24.33
CA ARG A 138 24.59 20.24 24.93
C ARG A 138 23.44 20.85 24.14
N ALA A 139 22.63 21.67 24.81
CA ALA A 139 21.61 22.44 24.13
C ALA A 139 22.24 23.34 23.05
N THR A 140 21.78 23.21 21.80
CA THR A 140 22.38 23.92 20.65
C THR A 140 21.30 24.31 19.65
N THR A 141 21.32 25.56 19.18
CA THR A 141 20.61 25.97 17.96
C THR A 141 21.66 26.35 16.93
N PHE A 142 21.72 25.61 15.83
CA PHE A 142 22.64 25.84 14.73
C PHE A 142 21.84 26.28 13.49
N SER A 143 21.89 27.57 13.19
CA SER A 143 21.11 28.18 12.10
C SER A 143 22.00 28.52 10.91
N ALA A 144 21.62 28.08 9.71
CA ALA A 144 22.33 28.40 8.48
C ALA A 144 21.42 28.46 7.24
N THR A 145 21.79 29.24 6.22
CA THR A 145 21.11 29.21 4.92
C THR A 145 21.47 27.97 4.10
N GLN A 146 22.69 27.47 4.22
CA GLN A 146 23.10 26.23 3.57
C GLN A 146 24.19 25.52 4.35
N ILE A 147 24.05 24.20 4.48
CA ILE A 147 25.04 23.31 5.10
C ILE A 147 25.44 22.27 4.05
N VAL A 148 26.68 22.35 3.59
CA VAL A 148 27.30 21.47 2.59
C VAL A 148 28.27 20.54 3.28
N VAL A 149 28.03 19.23 3.21
CA VAL A 149 28.85 18.21 3.87
C VAL A 149 29.56 17.35 2.82
N ASN A 150 30.88 17.53 2.68
CA ASN A 150 31.77 16.63 1.94
C ASN A 150 32.66 15.79 2.88
N GLY A 151 32.82 16.22 4.13
CA GLY A 151 33.40 15.45 5.23
C GLY A 151 32.32 14.80 6.08
N LYS A 152 32.26 15.13 7.37
CA LYS A 152 31.30 14.55 8.31
C LYS A 152 30.62 15.61 9.18
N LEU A 153 29.30 15.58 9.25
CA LEU A 153 28.52 16.24 10.29
C LEU A 153 28.05 15.19 11.29
N GLN A 154 28.38 15.34 12.57
CA GLN A 154 28.10 14.36 13.61
C GLN A 154 27.37 14.97 14.80
N ALA A 155 26.12 14.58 15.00
CA ALA A 155 25.31 14.88 16.17
C ALA A 155 24.88 13.57 16.83
N GLY A 156 25.79 12.99 17.62
CA GLY A 156 25.64 11.66 18.19
C GLY A 156 26.14 10.53 17.29
N THR A 157 26.11 9.32 17.83
CA THR A 157 26.37 8.05 17.13
C THR A 157 25.38 7.00 17.61
N ALA A 158 25.35 5.83 16.97
CA ALA A 158 24.50 4.72 17.38
C ALA A 158 24.71 4.30 18.85
N THR A 159 25.93 4.43 19.40
CA THR A 159 26.25 4.07 20.79
C THR A 159 26.33 5.26 21.75
N LYS A 160 26.59 6.48 21.24
CA LYS A 160 26.62 7.72 22.01
C LYS A 160 25.62 8.72 21.46
N ARG A 161 24.37 8.57 21.87
CA ARG A 161 23.24 9.40 21.45
C ARG A 161 23.20 10.71 22.21
N LEU A 162 22.76 11.79 21.56
CA LEU A 162 22.54 13.06 22.25
C LEU A 162 21.26 13.01 23.08
N THR A 163 21.32 13.53 24.30
CA THR A 163 20.17 13.63 25.20
C THR A 163 19.66 15.06 25.34
N SER A 164 20.51 16.05 25.07
CA SER A 164 20.18 17.48 25.04
C SER A 164 19.41 17.87 23.78
N ASN A 165 18.75 19.03 23.84
CA ASN A 165 18.02 19.56 22.69
C ASN A 165 18.95 20.17 21.65
N VAL A 166 18.93 19.67 20.42
CA VAL A 166 19.72 20.21 19.30
C VAL A 166 18.79 20.58 18.15
N THR A 167 18.81 21.85 17.73
CA THR A 167 18.01 22.34 16.61
C THR A 167 18.90 22.76 15.45
N PHE A 168 18.73 22.12 14.29
CA PHE A 168 19.26 22.57 13.01
C PHE A 168 18.19 23.42 12.31
N LYS A 169 18.47 24.71 12.12
CA LYS A 169 17.53 25.65 11.51
C LYS A 169 18.02 26.09 10.13
N LEU A 170 17.30 25.71 9.08
CA LEU A 170 17.63 25.97 7.68
C LEU A 170 16.84 27.18 7.17
N GLU A 171 17.45 28.36 7.17
CA GLU A 171 16.73 29.64 6.97
C GLU A 171 17.60 30.76 6.37
N GLY A 172 17.00 31.91 6.05
CA GLY A 172 17.71 33.11 5.57
C GLY A 172 17.91 33.19 4.05
N GLY A 173 17.59 32.12 3.32
CA GLY A 173 17.59 32.07 1.86
C GLY A 173 16.35 32.70 1.22
N VAL A 174 16.43 32.92 -0.09
CA VAL A 174 15.37 33.55 -0.91
C VAL A 174 14.96 32.64 -2.06
N THR A 175 13.74 32.83 -2.58
CA THR A 175 13.16 31.97 -3.62
C THR A 175 13.95 31.93 -4.93
N SER A 176 14.69 33.00 -5.25
CA SER A 176 15.58 33.14 -6.41
C SER A 176 17.00 32.61 -6.16
N GLY A 177 17.30 32.16 -4.94
CA GLY A 177 18.59 31.59 -4.58
C GLY A 177 18.91 30.34 -5.39
N SER A 178 20.19 30.15 -5.69
CA SER A 178 20.69 29.06 -6.52
C SER A 178 21.96 28.48 -5.92
N PHE A 179 22.02 27.16 -5.87
CA PHE A 179 23.23 26.42 -5.54
C PHE A 179 23.32 25.20 -6.45
N ILE A 180 24.36 25.15 -7.26
CA ILE A 180 24.65 24.01 -8.14
C ILE A 180 25.81 23.24 -7.49
N PRO A 181 25.54 22.07 -6.90
CA PRO A 181 26.61 21.25 -6.35
C PRO A 181 27.50 20.74 -7.49
N THR A 182 28.80 20.61 -7.20
CA THR A 182 29.82 20.20 -8.19
C THR A 182 30.65 19.04 -7.65
N GLY A 183 31.36 18.34 -8.53
CA GLY A 183 32.34 17.32 -8.12
C GLY A 183 31.79 15.91 -7.91
N PHE A 184 30.49 15.67 -8.15
CA PHE A 184 30.01 14.30 -8.30
C PHE A 184 30.77 13.60 -9.41
N ALA A 185 30.98 12.29 -9.30
CA ALA A 185 31.49 11.52 -10.42
C ALA A 185 30.51 11.73 -11.60
N SER A 186 30.97 12.44 -12.63
CA SER A 186 30.18 12.72 -13.85
C SER A 186 29.62 11.44 -14.48
N THR A 187 30.26 10.31 -14.18
CA THR A 187 29.86 8.96 -14.53
C THR A 187 28.58 8.50 -13.83
N THR A 188 28.26 8.87 -12.59
CA THR A 188 27.08 8.34 -11.88
C THR A 188 25.78 8.87 -12.49
N ILE A 189 25.69 10.19 -12.72
CA ILE A 189 24.54 10.82 -13.38
C ILE A 189 24.48 10.41 -14.86
N ALA A 190 25.63 10.36 -15.56
CA ALA A 190 25.68 9.90 -16.94
C ALA A 190 25.26 8.42 -17.09
N ASN A 191 25.68 7.56 -16.16
CA ASN A 191 25.30 6.15 -16.14
C ASN A 191 23.79 6.01 -15.90
N TYR A 192 23.25 6.69 -14.89
CA TYR A 192 21.81 6.74 -14.63
C TYR A 192 21.01 7.13 -15.89
N ASN A 193 21.41 8.22 -16.54
CA ASN A 193 20.79 8.69 -17.78
C ASN A 193 20.94 7.69 -18.95
N SER A 194 22.04 6.95 -19.00
CA SER A 194 22.34 6.00 -20.09
C SER A 194 21.62 4.65 -19.96
N THR A 195 21.32 4.19 -18.74
CA THR A 195 20.68 2.88 -18.50
C THR A 195 19.17 2.96 -18.35
N ASN A 196 18.63 4.09 -17.92
CA ASN A 196 17.20 4.24 -17.62
C ASN A 196 16.46 5.08 -18.67
N GLY A 197 16.87 4.95 -19.94
CA GLY A 197 16.14 5.47 -21.10
C GLY A 197 16.24 6.97 -21.37
N GLY A 198 16.94 7.76 -20.55
CA GLY A 198 17.16 9.19 -20.82
C GLY A 198 15.90 9.98 -21.15
N LEU A 199 14.72 9.57 -20.65
CA LEU A 199 13.40 10.13 -20.98
C LEU A 199 13.14 11.49 -20.33
N CYS A 200 14.16 12.35 -20.41
CA CYS A 200 14.11 13.75 -20.06
C CYS A 200 13.31 14.49 -21.13
N SER A 201 11.99 14.60 -20.93
CA SER A 201 11.16 15.35 -21.88
C SER A 201 11.50 16.85 -21.84
N SER A 202 11.35 17.52 -22.98
CA SER A 202 11.44 18.99 -23.11
C SER A 202 10.34 19.74 -22.35
N LEU A 203 9.47 19.03 -21.62
CA LEU A 203 8.36 19.56 -20.83
C LEU A 203 8.41 19.15 -19.35
N GLY A 204 9.54 18.62 -18.86
CA GLY A 204 9.81 18.46 -17.41
C GLY A 204 10.11 17.06 -16.90
N GLY A 205 10.42 16.09 -17.76
CA GLY A 205 10.50 14.66 -17.41
C GLY A 205 11.88 14.09 -17.08
N CYS A 206 12.83 14.89 -16.61
CA CYS A 206 13.87 14.39 -15.72
C CYS A 206 14.11 15.54 -14.78
N ILE A 207 13.94 15.33 -13.48
CA ILE A 207 14.42 16.32 -12.53
C ILE A 207 15.94 16.14 -12.44
N ASN A 208 16.62 16.53 -13.53
CA ASN A 208 17.64 17.53 -13.37
C ASN A 208 16.97 18.64 -12.57
N ILE A 209 17.17 18.66 -11.25
CA ILE A 209 17.12 19.89 -10.45
C ILE A 209 17.69 20.95 -11.38
N GLY A 210 16.94 21.92 -11.93
CA GLY A 210 17.34 22.58 -13.19
C GLY A 210 18.85 22.90 -13.25
N GLN A 211 19.60 22.23 -14.13
CA GLN A 211 21.08 22.32 -14.23
C GLN A 211 21.90 21.90 -12.97
N GLY A 212 21.38 21.03 -12.10
CA GLY A 212 21.92 20.67 -10.78
C GLY A 212 21.48 21.59 -9.63
N ASN A 213 20.59 22.56 -9.81
CA ASN A 213 20.31 23.57 -8.78
C ASN A 213 19.41 23.10 -7.63
N ILE A 214 19.92 23.05 -6.39
CA ILE A 214 19.16 22.71 -5.16
C ILE A 214 18.66 23.91 -4.34
N GLY A 215 18.80 25.13 -4.87
CA GLY A 215 18.26 26.36 -4.26
C GLY A 215 18.99 26.78 -2.98
N THR A 216 18.24 27.23 -1.97
CA THR A 216 18.74 27.67 -0.65
C THR A 216 17.90 27.07 0.48
N ASN A 217 18.30 27.32 1.73
CA ASN A 217 17.72 26.72 2.94
C ASN A 217 17.87 25.20 2.93
N PHE A 218 19.10 24.69 2.86
CA PHE A 218 19.31 23.25 2.76
C PHE A 218 20.42 22.69 3.63
N MET A 219 20.30 21.41 3.94
CA MET A 219 21.40 20.56 4.37
C MET A 219 21.63 19.47 3.32
N THR A 220 22.87 19.24 2.91
CA THR A 220 23.20 18.23 1.91
C THR A 220 24.50 17.50 2.20
N ALA A 221 24.57 16.23 1.78
CA ALA A 221 25.78 15.41 1.78
C ALA A 221 26.08 14.92 0.37
N PHE A 222 27.35 15.03 -0.04
CA PHE A 222 27.86 14.49 -1.32
C PHE A 222 29.38 14.35 -1.36
N ASN A 223 29.93 13.70 -2.40
CA ASN A 223 31.37 13.51 -2.62
C ASN A 223 32.10 12.90 -1.40
N GLY A 224 31.55 11.83 -0.82
CA GLY A 224 32.05 11.18 0.40
C GLY A 224 31.47 11.75 1.70
N GLY A 225 30.59 12.76 1.60
CA GLY A 225 29.93 13.43 2.71
C GLY A 225 29.04 12.52 3.56
N GLN A 226 29.07 12.74 4.88
CA GLN A 226 28.36 11.91 5.85
C GLN A 226 27.60 12.79 6.85
N ILE A 227 26.30 12.57 6.97
CA ILE A 227 25.49 13.17 8.04
C ILE A 227 25.11 12.06 9.02
N GLU A 228 25.50 12.20 10.28
CA GLU A 228 25.16 11.29 11.37
C GLU A 228 24.38 12.06 12.43
N ILE A 229 23.12 11.66 12.68
CA ILE A 229 22.24 12.29 13.66
C ILE A 229 21.60 11.20 14.51
N TYR A 230 21.88 11.18 15.80
CA TYR A 230 21.39 10.17 16.72
C TYR A 230 20.90 10.83 18.01
N GLY A 231 19.58 11.05 18.07
CA GLY A 231 18.89 11.55 19.25
C GLY A 231 18.58 10.47 20.27
N ARG A 232 17.95 10.88 21.37
CA ARG A 232 17.55 10.04 22.50
C ARG A 232 16.56 8.98 22.05
N GLU A 233 16.77 7.74 22.46
CA GLU A 233 15.79 6.67 22.21
C GLU A 233 14.54 6.86 23.06
N ALA A 234 13.37 6.77 22.42
CA ALA A 234 12.06 6.79 23.07
C ALA A 234 11.39 5.40 23.07
N GLY A 235 12.15 4.34 22.75
CA GLY A 235 11.59 3.01 22.48
C GLY A 235 10.82 3.01 21.15
N ARG A 236 9.59 2.46 21.15
CA ARG A 236 8.69 2.51 19.98
C ARG A 236 8.24 3.94 19.71
N THR A 237 8.29 4.35 18.45
CA THR A 237 7.77 5.66 18.01
C THR A 237 6.26 5.68 17.84
N TRP A 238 5.60 4.53 17.72
CA TRP A 238 4.14 4.44 17.67
C TRP A 238 3.64 3.07 18.14
N SER A 239 2.34 3.01 18.47
CA SER A 239 1.57 1.80 18.81
C SER A 239 0.12 1.99 18.37
N ASP A 240 -0.64 0.91 18.26
CA ASP A 240 -2.11 0.95 18.14
C ASP A 240 -2.80 0.92 19.52
N LEU A 241 -4.06 1.34 19.54
CA LEU A 241 -4.92 1.26 20.72
C LEU A 241 -5.27 -0.19 21.07
N ALA A 242 -5.06 -0.57 22.32
CA ALA A 242 -5.52 -1.83 22.90
C ALA A 242 -7.05 -1.86 23.11
N SER A 243 -7.65 -0.70 23.36
CA SER A 243 -9.10 -0.53 23.53
C SER A 243 -9.55 0.84 23.05
N THR A 244 -10.82 0.93 22.61
CA THR A 244 -11.44 2.19 22.18
C THR A 244 -11.35 3.29 23.23
N SER A 245 -10.87 4.47 22.82
CA SER A 245 -10.88 5.69 23.62
C SER A 245 -11.97 6.62 23.10
N ASN A 246 -12.98 6.90 23.93
CA ASN A 246 -14.08 7.79 23.57
C ASN A 246 -13.67 9.26 23.63
N ALA A 247 -14.39 10.11 22.88
CA ALA A 247 -14.34 11.56 23.05
C ALA A 247 -14.54 11.94 24.52
N GLY A 248 -13.77 12.91 25.01
CA GLY A 248 -13.71 13.30 26.43
C GLY A 248 -12.79 12.45 27.30
N SER A 249 -12.23 11.34 26.81
CA SER A 249 -11.20 10.58 27.54
C SER A 249 -9.87 11.33 27.56
N SER A 250 -9.16 11.29 28.69
CA SER A 250 -7.77 11.79 28.79
C SER A 250 -6.76 10.64 28.93
N THR A 251 -7.16 9.42 28.57
CA THR A 251 -6.31 8.23 28.70
C THR A 251 -6.39 7.37 27.44
N LEU A 252 -5.24 6.92 26.99
CA LEU A 252 -5.06 5.97 25.90
C LEU A 252 -4.49 4.67 26.45
N GLN A 253 -5.07 3.54 26.07
CA GLN A 253 -4.54 2.21 26.35
C GLN A 253 -3.88 1.69 25.09
N LEU A 254 -2.58 1.44 25.14
CA LEU A 254 -1.75 1.00 24.01
C LEU A 254 -1.51 -0.51 24.08
N ARG A 255 -1.38 -1.14 22.91
CA ARG A 255 -1.07 -2.57 22.81
C ARG A 255 0.38 -2.85 23.21
N ASP A 256 1.28 -2.04 22.68
CA ASP A 256 2.72 -2.12 22.88
C ASP A 256 3.20 -1.08 23.89
N ALA A 257 4.25 -1.41 24.64
CA ALA A 257 4.85 -0.49 25.60
C ALA A 257 5.68 0.59 24.88
N VAL A 258 5.58 1.83 25.35
CA VAL A 258 6.31 2.99 24.82
C VAL A 258 7.22 3.61 25.89
N GLY A 259 8.27 4.31 25.44
CA GLY A 259 9.23 5.02 26.29
C GLY A 259 9.05 6.54 26.28
N TRP A 260 7.85 7.03 25.95
CA TRP A 260 7.54 8.47 25.88
C TRP A 260 7.51 9.11 27.27
N GLN A 261 7.60 10.43 27.31
CA GLN A 261 7.73 11.22 28.53
C GLN A 261 6.70 12.35 28.60
N ALA A 262 6.46 12.84 29.82
CA ALA A 262 5.64 14.02 30.02
C ALA A 262 6.18 15.20 29.20
N GLY A 263 5.30 15.90 28.47
CA GLY A 263 5.66 16.98 27.56
C GLY A 263 5.87 16.55 26.11
N ASP A 264 6.03 15.26 25.83
CA ASP A 264 6.14 14.77 24.45
C ASP A 264 4.84 15.06 23.67
N ALA A 265 5.01 15.50 22.43
CA ALA A 265 3.92 15.69 21.47
C ALA A 265 3.63 14.39 20.74
N ILE A 266 2.34 14.03 20.66
CA ILE A 266 1.86 12.83 19.96
C ILE A 266 0.73 13.19 18.99
N VAL A 267 0.48 12.32 18.03
CA VAL A 267 -0.69 12.31 17.16
C VAL A 267 -1.47 11.02 17.32
N ILE A 268 -2.79 11.12 17.36
CA ILE A 268 -3.71 9.99 17.32
C ILE A 268 -4.36 9.99 15.93
N ALA A 269 -4.21 8.90 15.19
CA ALA A 269 -4.80 8.73 13.87
C ALA A 269 -6.33 8.69 13.94
N SER A 270 -7.00 9.06 12.85
CA SER A 270 -8.45 8.91 12.77
C SER A 270 -8.86 7.43 12.78
N SER A 271 -10.05 7.14 13.29
CA SER A 271 -10.71 5.85 13.05
C SER A 271 -12.08 5.99 12.38
N ALA A 272 -12.36 7.19 11.89
CA ALA A 272 -13.52 7.53 11.07
C ALA A 272 -13.14 7.50 9.58
N PHE A 273 -14.13 7.67 8.70
CA PHE A 273 -13.86 7.92 7.28
C PHE A 273 -13.06 9.20 7.06
N ASP A 274 -13.44 10.29 7.74
CA ASP A 274 -12.69 11.55 7.67
C ASP A 274 -11.39 11.45 8.46
N TRP A 275 -10.26 11.38 7.76
CA TRP A 275 -8.94 11.37 8.40
C TRP A 275 -8.66 12.64 9.21
N ARG A 276 -9.36 13.76 8.95
CA ARG A 276 -9.17 15.02 9.67
C ARG A 276 -9.60 14.95 11.14
N GLN A 277 -10.25 13.86 11.55
CA GLN A 277 -10.51 13.55 12.97
C GLN A 277 -9.26 13.03 13.71
N GLN A 278 -8.11 12.93 13.05
CA GLN A 278 -6.84 12.82 13.75
C GLN A 278 -6.65 14.02 14.71
N GLU A 279 -5.99 13.83 15.84
CA GLU A 279 -5.75 14.93 16.76
C GLU A 279 -4.39 14.85 17.45
N ARG A 280 -3.80 16.02 17.70
CA ARG A 280 -2.53 16.16 18.43
C ARG A 280 -2.79 16.34 19.90
N LYS A 281 -1.97 15.70 20.73
CA LYS A 281 -2.03 15.81 22.18
C LYS A 281 -0.62 15.90 22.75
N THR A 282 -0.57 16.34 24.01
CA THR A 282 0.65 16.31 24.81
C THR A 282 0.52 15.24 25.88
N VAL A 283 1.57 14.45 26.05
CA VAL A 283 1.65 13.44 27.10
C VAL A 283 1.76 14.15 28.46
N GLN A 284 0.86 13.83 29.38
CA GLN A 284 0.97 14.22 30.79
C GLN A 284 1.82 13.22 31.56
N SER A 285 1.60 11.92 31.35
CA SER A 285 2.38 10.85 31.96
C SER A 285 2.21 9.53 31.21
N VAL A 286 3.15 8.60 31.42
CA VAL A 286 3.09 7.22 30.95
C VAL A 286 3.18 6.29 32.16
N SER A 287 2.38 5.22 32.19
CA SER A 287 2.43 4.21 33.26
C SER A 287 3.77 3.47 33.31
N GLY A 288 4.07 2.85 34.45
CA GLY A 288 5.34 2.12 34.64
C GLY A 288 5.57 0.93 33.71
N ASP A 289 4.50 0.37 33.11
CA ASP A 289 4.57 -0.69 32.10
C ASP A 289 4.60 -0.15 30.65
N GLY A 290 4.54 1.17 30.46
CA GLY A 290 4.57 1.82 29.16
C GLY A 290 3.30 1.71 28.33
N LYS A 291 2.19 1.17 28.86
CA LYS A 291 0.98 0.86 28.06
C LYS A 291 -0.19 1.82 28.27
N THR A 292 -0.15 2.67 29.29
CA THR A 292 -1.17 3.69 29.52
C THR A 292 -0.55 5.07 29.37
N VAL A 293 -1.10 5.87 28.46
CA VAL A 293 -0.71 7.28 28.27
C VAL A 293 -1.83 8.17 28.77
N THR A 294 -1.51 9.08 29.70
CA THR A 294 -2.43 10.13 30.15
C THR A 294 -2.13 11.42 29.39
N LEU A 295 -3.17 12.09 28.90
CA LEU A 295 -3.10 13.29 28.08
C LEU A 295 -3.31 14.54 28.92
N THR A 296 -2.66 15.65 28.54
CA THR A 296 -2.88 16.95 29.20
C THR A 296 -4.26 17.54 28.91
N THR A 297 -4.86 17.18 27.77
CA THR A 297 -6.21 17.58 27.38
C THR A 297 -7.01 16.36 26.91
N PRO A 298 -8.33 16.31 27.19
CA PRO A 298 -9.19 15.24 26.70
C PRO A 298 -9.23 15.16 25.16
N LEU A 299 -9.49 13.96 24.65
CA LEU A 299 -9.78 13.71 23.23
C LEU A 299 -11.04 14.45 22.78
N THR A 300 -11.02 14.96 21.56
CA THR A 300 -12.19 15.56 20.91
C THR A 300 -12.99 14.49 20.16
N TYR A 301 -12.31 13.49 19.58
CA TYR A 301 -12.94 12.44 18.79
C TYR A 301 -12.85 11.08 19.47
N LYS A 302 -13.70 10.14 19.01
CA LYS A 302 -13.62 8.73 19.39
C LYS A 302 -12.54 8.07 18.52
N HIS A 303 -11.66 7.30 19.16
CA HIS A 303 -10.61 6.53 18.51
C HIS A 303 -10.80 5.03 18.81
N SER A 304 -10.99 4.24 17.76
CA SER A 304 -11.33 2.82 17.86
C SER A 304 -10.16 1.97 18.32
N GLY A 305 -10.43 0.95 19.14
CA GLY A 305 -9.53 -0.16 19.45
C GLY A 305 -10.24 -1.50 19.22
N ILE A 306 -11.13 -1.55 18.22
CA ILE A 306 -12.04 -2.66 17.96
C ILE A 306 -11.35 -3.76 17.15
N GLN A 307 -11.77 -4.99 17.42
CA GLN A 307 -11.55 -6.13 16.54
C GLN A 307 -12.89 -6.85 16.34
N THR A 308 -13.16 -7.26 15.11
CA THR A 308 -14.33 -8.06 14.74
C THR A 308 -13.84 -9.44 14.36
N CYS A 309 -14.34 -10.48 15.01
CA CYS A 309 -13.88 -11.84 14.82
C CYS A 309 -15.04 -12.79 14.57
N GLU A 310 -14.80 -13.79 13.73
CA GLU A 310 -15.66 -14.94 13.56
C GLU A 310 -14.93 -16.20 13.97
N THR A 311 -15.66 -17.27 14.31
CA THR A 311 -15.07 -18.56 14.67
C THR A 311 -15.84 -19.70 14.02
N LEU A 312 -15.12 -20.59 13.33
CA LEU A 312 -15.66 -21.78 12.70
C LEU A 312 -14.78 -22.99 13.02
N GLY A 313 -15.31 -23.94 13.79
CA GLY A 313 -14.54 -25.08 14.26
C GLY A 313 -13.40 -24.64 15.20
N LEU A 314 -12.15 -24.89 14.78
CA LEU A 314 -10.93 -24.53 15.54
C LEU A 314 -10.25 -23.26 14.99
N GLU A 315 -10.82 -22.63 13.97
CA GLU A 315 -10.26 -21.45 13.33
C GLU A 315 -11.02 -20.20 13.77
N THR A 316 -10.26 -19.14 14.06
CA THR A 316 -10.79 -17.80 14.35
C THR A 316 -10.08 -16.82 13.43
N ARG A 317 -10.85 -15.99 12.73
CA ARG A 317 -10.32 -14.90 11.89
C ARG A 317 -10.85 -13.58 12.39
N CYS A 318 -9.98 -12.57 12.43
CA CYS A 318 -10.31 -11.24 12.93
C CYS A 318 -9.89 -10.17 11.93
N VAL A 319 -10.68 -9.10 11.84
CA VAL A 319 -10.28 -7.81 11.27
C VAL A 319 -10.08 -6.82 12.41
N HIS A 320 -9.01 -6.04 12.34
CA HIS A 320 -8.63 -5.06 13.37
C HIS A 320 -8.83 -3.64 12.85
N GLU A 321 -9.56 -2.83 13.61
CA GLU A 321 -9.82 -1.41 13.33
C GLU A 321 -9.36 -0.59 14.54
N ARG A 322 -8.04 -0.52 14.71
CA ARG A 322 -7.39 0.11 15.87
C ARG A 322 -6.68 1.38 15.39
N ALA A 323 -7.02 2.51 15.99
CA ALA A 323 -6.32 3.76 15.73
C ALA A 323 -4.88 3.71 16.26
N GLU A 324 -3.97 4.33 15.53
CA GLU A 324 -2.56 4.45 15.87
C GLU A 324 -2.31 5.72 16.69
N VAL A 325 -1.29 5.64 17.54
CA VAL A 325 -0.77 6.75 18.34
C VAL A 325 0.73 6.84 18.08
N GLY A 326 1.19 7.97 17.54
CA GLY A 326 2.58 8.20 17.15
C GLY A 326 3.24 9.38 17.86
N LEU A 327 4.52 9.24 18.18
CA LEU A 327 5.39 10.28 18.74
C LEU A 327 5.82 11.26 17.65
N LEU A 328 5.64 12.56 17.93
CA LEU A 328 6.06 13.64 17.04
C LEU A 328 7.32 14.35 17.53
N SER A 329 7.47 14.56 18.83
CA SER A 329 8.59 15.35 19.35
C SER A 329 9.85 14.53 19.59
N HIS A 330 10.99 15.07 19.19
CA HIS A 330 12.31 14.51 19.52
C HIS A 330 13.25 15.61 20.05
N ASN A 331 14.31 15.22 20.76
CA ASN A 331 15.29 16.18 21.27
C ASN A 331 16.16 16.79 20.17
N ILE A 332 16.38 16.08 19.05
CA ILE A 332 17.00 16.66 17.86
C ILE A 332 15.91 17.07 16.87
N LYS A 333 15.93 18.33 16.43
CA LYS A 333 14.98 18.91 15.49
C LYS A 333 15.69 19.50 14.28
N ILE A 334 15.23 19.17 13.08
CA ILE A 334 15.59 19.82 11.83
C ILE A 334 14.36 20.61 11.39
N THR A 335 14.51 21.92 11.21
CA THR A 335 13.40 22.83 10.91
C THR A 335 13.83 24.01 10.06
N GLY A 336 12.87 24.78 9.53
CA GLY A 336 13.15 26.04 8.83
C GLY A 336 12.73 27.28 9.62
N PRO A 337 12.45 28.40 8.94
CA PRO A 337 12.15 29.67 9.60
C PRO A 337 10.78 29.64 10.29
N SER A 338 10.65 30.46 11.34
CA SER A 338 9.44 30.50 12.18
C SER A 338 8.22 31.07 11.47
N ASP A 339 8.40 31.80 10.37
CA ASP A 339 7.34 32.37 9.52
C ASP A 339 6.96 31.46 8.35
N ALA A 340 7.54 30.24 8.26
CA ALA A 340 7.30 29.34 7.14
C ALA A 340 5.83 28.89 7.01
N THR A 341 5.02 28.92 8.08
CA THR A 341 3.57 28.68 7.98
C THR A 341 2.86 29.69 7.08
N THR A 342 3.42 30.90 6.95
CA THR A 342 2.90 31.97 6.10
C THR A 342 3.51 31.92 4.71
N THR A 343 4.83 31.72 4.61
CA THR A 343 5.55 31.78 3.32
C THR A 343 5.52 30.46 2.55
N GLN A 344 5.32 29.34 3.25
CA GLN A 344 5.40 27.96 2.74
C GLN A 344 6.73 27.68 1.99
N TYR A 345 7.76 28.45 2.33
CA TYR A 345 9.12 28.35 1.80
C TYR A 345 10.07 28.12 2.97
N SER A 346 10.50 26.87 3.12
CA SER A 346 11.27 26.44 4.29
C SER A 346 12.58 25.73 3.94
N GLY A 347 13.21 25.17 4.97
CA GLY A 347 14.37 24.29 4.90
C GLY A 347 14.08 22.99 4.14
N HIS A 348 15.08 22.39 3.51
CA HIS A 348 14.97 21.06 2.91
C HIS A 348 16.27 20.25 3.08
N VAL A 349 16.20 18.92 3.00
CA VAL A 349 17.38 18.05 3.12
C VAL A 349 17.49 17.18 1.88
N ILE A 350 18.67 17.16 1.26
CA ILE A 350 18.91 16.38 0.05
C ILE A 350 20.25 15.64 0.12
N VAL A 351 20.21 14.32 -0.08
CA VAL A 351 21.40 13.48 -0.22
C VAL A 351 21.64 13.25 -1.70
N LEU A 352 22.85 13.58 -2.15
CA LEU A 352 23.24 13.54 -3.55
C LEU A 352 24.34 12.48 -3.73
N PRO A 353 24.70 12.11 -4.98
CA PRO A 353 25.64 11.01 -5.24
C PRO A 353 26.94 11.07 -4.45
N GLY A 354 27.35 9.90 -3.92
CA GLY A 354 28.51 9.76 -3.04
C GLY A 354 28.32 10.32 -1.62
N GLY A 355 27.15 10.87 -1.28
CA GLY A 355 26.78 11.26 0.08
C GLY A 355 25.94 10.19 0.78
N ARG A 356 25.91 10.25 2.12
CA ARG A 356 25.01 9.43 2.94
C ARG A 356 24.46 10.17 4.14
N ILE A 357 23.31 9.71 4.62
CA ILE A 357 22.71 10.15 5.88
C ILE A 357 22.30 8.95 6.72
N ASN A 358 22.66 8.98 8.00
CA ASN A 358 22.19 8.04 9.01
C ASN A 358 21.54 8.83 10.13
N VAL A 359 20.21 8.74 10.22
CA VAL A 359 19.40 9.50 11.17
C VAL A 359 18.53 8.58 12.02
N ALA A 360 18.59 8.79 13.33
CA ALA A 360 17.81 8.06 14.31
C ALA A 360 17.26 8.97 15.42
N ASN A 361 15.96 8.86 15.74
CA ASN A 361 15.30 9.60 16.82
C ASN A 361 15.41 11.13 16.68
N ALA A 362 15.00 11.66 15.52
CA ALA A 362 15.00 13.09 15.22
C ALA A 362 13.66 13.54 14.63
N GLU A 363 13.35 14.82 14.78
CA GLU A 363 12.12 15.46 14.32
C GLU A 363 12.41 16.34 13.09
N PHE A 364 11.66 16.13 12.01
CA PHE A 364 11.66 16.95 10.79
C PHE A 364 10.37 17.74 10.71
N TYR A 365 10.44 19.01 11.10
CA TYR A 365 9.26 19.84 11.32
C TYR A 365 9.33 21.13 10.52
N ASN A 366 8.23 21.53 9.89
CA ASN A 366 8.11 22.83 9.22
C ASN A 366 9.20 22.97 8.15
N LEU A 367 9.35 21.96 7.29
CA LEU A 367 10.31 21.83 6.19
C LEU A 367 9.58 21.68 4.85
N GLY A 368 10.35 21.71 3.77
CA GLY A 368 9.88 21.67 2.39
C GLY A 368 9.60 23.06 1.81
N GLN A 369 9.61 23.16 0.48
CA GLN A 369 9.21 24.37 -0.23
C GLN A 369 8.03 24.03 -1.13
N LYS A 370 6.86 24.59 -0.83
CA LYS A 370 5.63 24.35 -1.58
C LYS A 370 5.81 24.71 -3.06
N ALA A 371 5.18 23.94 -3.93
CA ALA A 371 5.21 24.11 -5.39
C ALA A 371 6.60 24.04 -6.03
N LYS A 372 7.64 23.63 -5.28
CA LYS A 372 9.00 23.47 -5.79
C LYS A 372 9.40 22.01 -5.76
N VAL A 373 9.70 21.51 -6.96
CA VAL A 373 10.28 20.20 -7.19
C VAL A 373 11.60 20.05 -6.42
N ALA A 374 11.86 18.86 -5.87
CA ALA A 374 13.12 18.49 -5.20
C ALA A 374 13.49 19.38 -4.00
N ARG A 375 12.50 19.94 -3.29
CA ARG A 375 12.67 20.74 -2.07
C ARG A 375 11.84 20.11 -0.95
N TYR A 376 12.26 18.93 -0.51
CA TYR A 376 11.50 18.08 0.40
C TYR A 376 12.18 17.95 1.77
N PRO A 377 11.44 17.61 2.84
CA PRO A 377 12.02 17.45 4.18
C PRO A 377 13.20 16.47 4.22
N LEU A 378 13.12 15.37 3.47
CA LEU A 378 14.22 14.43 3.24
C LEU A 378 14.13 13.82 1.83
N HIS A 379 15.17 14.02 1.01
CA HIS A 379 15.21 13.57 -0.38
C HIS A 379 16.50 12.79 -0.67
N PHE A 380 16.36 11.55 -1.13
CA PHE A 380 17.45 10.72 -1.63
C PHE A 380 17.47 10.79 -3.15
N HIS A 381 18.49 11.47 -3.70
CA HIS A 381 18.50 11.82 -5.11
C HIS A 381 19.61 11.07 -5.86
N ILE A 382 19.20 10.06 -6.62
CA ILE A 382 20.00 9.31 -7.60
C ILE A 382 21.24 8.66 -6.95
N LEU A 383 21.06 8.02 -5.80
CA LEU A 383 22.15 7.30 -5.14
C LEU A 383 22.45 5.94 -5.79
N GLY A 384 21.57 5.45 -6.67
CA GLY A 384 21.67 4.10 -7.22
C GLY A 384 21.71 3.09 -6.09
N ASN A 385 22.68 2.17 -6.12
CA ASN A 385 22.83 1.15 -5.08
C ASN A 385 23.45 1.66 -3.78
N ASP A 386 24.04 2.86 -3.77
CA ASP A 386 24.66 3.45 -2.57
C ASP A 386 23.61 3.90 -1.53
N GLY A 387 22.32 3.79 -1.84
CA GLY A 387 21.24 3.94 -0.85
C GLY A 387 21.40 3.00 0.36
N SER A 388 22.10 1.87 0.21
CA SER A 388 22.43 0.97 1.33
C SER A 388 23.33 1.60 2.41
N ASP A 389 24.02 2.70 2.09
CA ASP A 389 24.90 3.41 3.03
C ASP A 389 24.12 4.40 3.91
N SER A 390 22.83 4.60 3.62
CA SER A 390 21.94 5.49 4.35
C SER A 390 20.89 4.70 5.14
N SER A 391 20.49 5.25 6.28
CA SER A 391 19.44 4.67 7.12
C SER A 391 18.61 5.75 7.82
N VAL A 392 17.31 5.51 7.89
CA VAL A 392 16.33 6.38 8.53
C VAL A 392 15.56 5.54 9.54
N SER A 393 15.65 5.87 10.82
CA SER A 393 14.99 5.08 11.86
C SER A 393 14.36 5.94 12.95
N ASN A 394 13.14 5.60 13.37
CA ASN A 394 12.50 6.20 14.55
C ASN A 394 12.43 7.74 14.50
N ILE A 395 12.23 8.32 13.31
CA ILE A 395 12.09 9.77 13.14
C ILE A 395 10.63 10.16 13.03
N SER A 396 10.33 11.43 13.30
CA SER A 396 9.06 12.03 12.93
C SER A 396 9.25 13.03 11.79
N LEU A 397 8.26 13.12 10.91
CA LEU A 397 8.17 14.22 9.94
C LEU A 397 6.75 14.78 9.93
N HIS A 398 6.58 16.06 10.26
CA HIS A 398 5.23 16.60 10.34
C HIS A 398 5.09 18.08 10.05
N ASP A 399 3.88 18.42 9.57
CA ASP A 399 3.48 19.78 9.22
C ASP A 399 4.45 20.41 8.20
N ASN A 400 4.78 19.62 7.18
CA ASN A 400 5.71 19.96 6.12
C ASN A 400 4.97 20.43 4.86
N PHE A 401 5.63 21.26 4.04
CA PHE A 401 4.97 21.99 2.96
C PHE A 401 4.93 21.25 1.62
N ASN A 402 5.64 20.12 1.50
CA ASN A 402 5.65 19.30 0.29
C ASN A 402 6.33 17.96 0.55
N ARG A 403 5.60 16.84 0.43
CA ARG A 403 6.06 15.47 0.77
C ARG A 403 6.63 15.32 2.18
N GLN A 404 7.12 14.12 2.49
CA GLN A 404 7.87 13.81 3.71
C GLN A 404 9.23 13.21 3.34
N ILE A 405 9.21 12.07 2.64
CA ILE A 405 10.42 11.40 2.16
C ILE A 405 10.29 11.12 0.67
N ASP A 406 11.28 11.53 -0.09
CA ASP A 406 11.35 11.28 -1.52
C ASP A 406 12.55 10.38 -1.84
N ILE A 407 12.27 9.29 -2.57
CA ILE A 407 13.23 8.27 -3.00
C ILE A 407 13.27 8.31 -4.52
N HIS A 408 14.29 8.96 -5.07
CA HIS A 408 14.45 9.16 -6.50
C HIS A 408 15.71 8.44 -6.95
N GLY A 409 15.59 7.49 -7.88
CA GLY A 409 16.71 6.80 -8.50
C GLY A 409 17.63 6.09 -7.50
N THR A 410 17.06 5.65 -6.37
CA THR A 410 17.78 5.14 -5.20
C THR A 410 17.27 3.75 -4.83
N ASN A 411 18.21 2.83 -4.58
CA ASN A 411 17.97 1.42 -4.30
C ASN A 411 18.54 1.04 -2.92
N ASN A 412 18.06 -0.08 -2.37
CA ASN A 412 18.58 -0.70 -1.15
C ASN A 412 18.48 0.16 0.13
N LEU A 413 17.68 1.22 0.13
CA LEU A 413 17.49 2.11 1.28
C LEU A 413 16.71 1.41 2.40
N GLN A 414 17.03 1.74 3.66
CA GLN A 414 16.35 1.22 4.85
C GLN A 414 15.64 2.35 5.61
N ILE A 415 14.31 2.24 5.73
CA ILE A 415 13.46 3.21 6.44
C ILE A 415 12.56 2.47 7.43
N SER A 416 12.63 2.83 8.71
CA SER A 416 11.84 2.13 9.74
C SER A 416 11.36 3.03 10.87
N GLY A 417 10.22 2.68 11.48
CA GLY A 417 9.73 3.37 12.68
C GLY A 417 9.41 4.86 12.46
N VAL A 418 9.18 5.29 11.23
CA VAL A 418 8.83 6.68 10.92
C VAL A 418 7.41 6.98 11.39
N VAL A 419 7.20 8.16 11.98
CA VAL A 419 5.86 8.75 12.21
C VAL A 419 5.73 10.02 11.37
N ALA A 420 4.99 9.95 10.28
CA ALA A 420 4.77 11.06 9.38
C ALA A 420 3.34 11.59 9.47
N ALA A 421 3.15 12.89 9.70
CA ALA A 421 1.83 13.49 9.87
C ALA A 421 1.71 14.84 9.17
N ASN A 422 0.73 14.99 8.28
CA ASN A 422 0.44 16.21 7.51
C ASN A 422 1.54 16.64 6.54
N THR A 423 1.23 16.52 5.25
CA THR A 423 1.98 17.18 4.18
C THR A 423 1.06 17.50 3.00
N LEU A 424 1.53 18.35 2.10
CA LEU A 424 0.90 18.54 0.78
C LEU A 424 1.47 17.51 -0.21
N GLY A 425 0.59 16.91 -1.01
CA GLY A 425 0.96 15.92 -2.03
C GLY A 425 1.21 14.51 -1.46
N HIS A 426 1.90 13.66 -2.23
CA HIS A 426 2.34 12.34 -1.77
C HIS A 426 3.28 12.46 -0.57
N SER A 427 3.19 11.57 0.40
CA SER A 427 4.02 11.64 1.62
C SER A 427 5.36 10.93 1.47
N ILE A 428 5.36 9.60 1.28
CA ILE A 428 6.55 8.83 0.93
C ILE A 428 6.44 8.42 -0.54
N MET A 429 7.36 8.91 -1.39
CA MET A 429 7.27 8.79 -2.84
C MET A 429 8.52 8.15 -3.45
N PHE A 430 8.30 7.28 -4.44
CA PHE A 430 9.32 6.61 -5.26
C PHE A 430 9.21 7.13 -6.68
N GLU A 431 10.12 7.96 -7.16
CA GLU A 431 9.81 8.94 -8.21
C GLU A 431 9.73 8.40 -9.65
N ASP A 432 10.67 7.55 -10.09
CA ASP A 432 10.85 7.24 -11.52
C ASP A 432 10.45 5.82 -11.93
N GLY A 433 10.15 4.94 -10.97
CA GLY A 433 9.81 3.55 -11.20
C GLY A 433 11.00 2.66 -11.56
N ILE A 434 12.16 2.98 -11.01
CA ILE A 434 13.39 2.17 -11.12
C ILE A 434 14.03 1.90 -9.76
N GLU A 435 13.49 2.52 -8.71
CA GLU A 435 13.88 2.39 -7.33
C GLU A 435 13.49 1.01 -6.82
N GLN A 436 14.49 0.21 -6.43
CA GLN A 436 14.32 -1.20 -6.14
C GLN A 436 15.00 -1.61 -4.83
N ASN A 437 14.49 -2.70 -4.25
CA ASN A 437 15.00 -3.33 -3.03
C ASN A 437 15.05 -2.38 -1.82
N ASN A 438 14.33 -1.26 -1.86
CA ASN A 438 14.18 -0.41 -0.69
C ASN A 438 13.24 -1.10 0.30
N THR A 439 13.52 -0.94 1.60
CA THR A 439 12.79 -1.62 2.67
C THR A 439 12.22 -0.60 3.64
N LEU A 440 10.89 -0.54 3.69
CA LEU A 440 10.09 0.30 4.57
C LEU A 440 9.40 -0.61 5.59
N THR A 441 9.76 -0.51 6.86
CA THR A 441 9.24 -1.39 7.92
C THR A 441 8.66 -0.62 9.11
N GLY A 442 7.41 -0.93 9.48
CA GLY A 442 6.83 -0.40 10.72
C GLY A 442 6.70 1.12 10.73
N ASN A 443 6.37 1.75 9.60
CA ASN A 443 6.17 3.19 9.50
C ASN A 443 4.68 3.55 9.61
N LEU A 444 4.36 4.66 10.25
CA LEU A 444 3.03 5.25 10.35
C LEU A 444 3.00 6.56 9.55
N VAL A 445 2.14 6.64 8.55
CA VAL A 445 2.00 7.83 7.70
C VAL A 445 0.53 8.25 7.64
N MET A 446 0.26 9.54 7.87
CA MET A 446 -1.09 10.11 7.86
C MET A 446 -1.10 11.56 7.34
N GLY A 447 -2.25 12.00 6.83
CA GLY A 447 -2.49 13.39 6.47
C GLY A 447 -1.84 13.84 5.16
N SER A 448 -1.70 12.95 4.17
CA SER A 448 -1.38 13.36 2.80
C SER A 448 -2.54 14.18 2.22
N THR A 449 -2.33 15.48 2.02
CA THR A 449 -3.40 16.44 1.71
C THR A 449 -3.30 16.91 0.27
N ARG A 450 -4.45 16.98 -0.42
CA ARG A 450 -4.50 17.49 -1.79
C ARG A 450 -4.26 19.00 -1.78
N ASN A 451 -3.31 19.47 -2.58
CA ASN A 451 -3.20 20.92 -2.81
C ASN A 451 -4.37 21.37 -3.70
N PRO A 452 -5.28 22.26 -3.25
CA PRO A 452 -6.40 22.72 -4.07
C PRO A 452 -5.96 23.58 -5.25
N VAL A 453 -4.75 24.16 -5.22
CA VAL A 453 -4.20 24.98 -6.29
C VAL A 453 -3.44 24.08 -7.27
N ALA A 454 -4.06 23.74 -8.39
CA ALA A 454 -3.50 22.78 -9.37
C ALA A 454 -2.11 23.17 -9.89
N THR A 455 -1.85 24.47 -10.11
CA THR A 455 -0.55 24.99 -10.59
C THR A 455 0.57 24.92 -9.55
N GLU A 456 0.23 24.66 -8.28
CA GLU A 456 1.19 24.52 -7.19
C GLU A 456 1.48 23.05 -6.83
N ARG A 457 0.87 22.12 -7.56
CA ARG A 457 1.21 20.70 -7.44
C ARG A 457 2.50 20.43 -8.18
N VAL A 458 3.33 19.63 -7.55
CA VAL A 458 4.65 19.31 -8.08
C VAL A 458 4.56 18.17 -9.09
N ARG A 459 3.50 17.35 -9.02
CA ARG A 459 3.21 16.26 -9.96
C ARG A 459 1.70 16.17 -10.28
N PRO A 460 1.30 15.78 -11.50
CA PRO A 460 -0.09 15.51 -11.86
C PRO A 460 -0.84 14.58 -10.90
N SER A 461 -0.21 13.50 -10.43
CA SER A 461 -0.77 12.49 -9.52
C SER A 461 -1.16 13.06 -8.15
N GLU A 462 -0.61 14.22 -7.74
CA GLU A 462 -0.98 14.91 -6.50
C GLU A 462 -2.40 15.51 -6.54
N GLU A 463 -3.13 15.35 -7.65
CA GLU A 463 -4.58 15.50 -7.67
C GLU A 463 -5.28 14.49 -6.74
N ILE A 464 -4.68 13.32 -6.53
CA ILE A 464 -5.09 12.24 -5.63
C ILE A 464 -3.87 11.76 -4.82
N PRO A 465 -3.39 12.56 -3.85
CA PRO A 465 -2.16 12.27 -3.11
C PRO A 465 -2.27 10.96 -2.33
N SER A 466 -1.12 10.36 -2.03
CA SER A 466 -1.06 9.12 -1.26
C SER A 466 -0.12 9.18 -0.04
N ASN A 467 -0.33 8.30 0.93
CA ASN A 467 0.63 8.13 2.03
C ASN A 467 1.90 7.44 1.52
N TYR A 468 1.74 6.38 0.73
CA TYR A 468 2.84 5.69 0.04
C TYR A 468 2.55 5.69 -1.47
N TRP A 469 3.49 6.20 -2.26
CA TRP A 469 3.44 6.20 -3.72
C TRP A 469 4.62 5.42 -4.29
N LEU A 470 4.34 4.31 -4.95
CA LEU A 470 5.34 3.31 -5.35
C LEU A 470 5.35 3.19 -6.87
N GLY A 471 6.35 3.76 -7.53
CA GLY A 471 6.56 3.59 -8.97
C GLY A 471 7.12 2.21 -9.37
N HIS A 472 7.51 1.36 -8.41
CA HIS A 472 8.06 0.04 -8.74
C HIS A 472 7.69 -1.03 -7.69
N PRO A 473 7.22 -2.23 -8.10
CA PRO A 473 6.72 -3.23 -7.16
C PRO A 473 7.84 -3.98 -6.43
N ASN A 474 9.07 -3.97 -6.94
CA ASN A 474 10.23 -4.59 -6.30
C ASN A 474 10.76 -3.77 -5.09
N ASN A 475 9.91 -3.50 -4.11
CA ASN A 475 10.26 -2.85 -2.85
C ASN A 475 9.54 -3.55 -1.70
N ASN A 476 10.16 -3.57 -0.52
CA ASN A 476 9.64 -4.27 0.65
C ASN A 476 8.86 -3.29 1.52
N LEU A 477 7.56 -3.51 1.70
CA LEU A 477 6.70 -2.79 2.63
C LEU A 477 6.15 -3.80 3.64
N ILE A 478 6.60 -3.69 4.89
CA ILE A 478 6.32 -4.65 5.95
C ILE A 478 5.78 -3.93 7.18
N GLY A 479 4.55 -4.22 7.60
CA GLY A 479 4.00 -3.66 8.85
C GLY A 479 3.76 -2.14 8.81
N ASN A 480 3.60 -1.53 7.64
CA ASN A 480 3.40 -0.08 7.52
C ASN A 480 1.91 0.28 7.60
N HIS A 481 1.60 1.41 8.22
CA HIS A 481 0.25 1.94 8.36
C HIS A 481 0.10 3.25 7.57
N ALA A 482 -0.90 3.29 6.68
CA ALA A 482 -1.38 4.45 5.94
C ALA A 482 -2.73 4.87 6.55
N ALA A 483 -2.69 5.83 7.47
CA ALA A 483 -3.78 6.17 8.39
C ALA A 483 -4.47 7.49 8.03
N GLY A 484 -4.71 7.71 6.74
CA GLY A 484 -5.57 8.77 6.24
C GLY A 484 -4.91 9.71 5.21
N SER A 485 -5.68 10.05 4.18
CA SER A 485 -5.29 10.94 3.08
C SER A 485 -6.51 11.51 2.34
N ASP A 486 -6.29 12.59 1.61
CA ASP A 486 -7.22 13.09 0.56
C ASP A 486 -7.05 12.34 -0.76
N GLY A 487 -6.82 11.04 -0.70
CA GLY A 487 -6.61 10.21 -1.87
C GLY A 487 -6.39 8.77 -1.46
N ILE A 488 -5.17 8.27 -1.60
CA ILE A 488 -4.88 6.83 -1.54
C ILE A 488 -3.98 6.50 -0.34
N GLY A 489 -4.27 5.44 0.40
CA GLY A 489 -3.36 4.98 1.43
C GLY A 489 -2.03 4.49 0.84
N ILE A 490 -2.07 3.36 0.13
CA ILE A 490 -0.90 2.75 -0.51
C ILE A 490 -1.17 2.56 -2.00
N TRP A 491 -0.40 3.25 -2.84
CA TRP A 491 -0.55 3.23 -4.29
C TRP A 491 0.69 2.64 -4.95
N HIS A 492 0.52 1.52 -5.66
CA HIS A 492 1.46 1.05 -6.70
C HIS A 492 1.06 1.64 -8.06
N ASP A 493 1.81 2.65 -8.53
CA ASP A 493 1.55 3.31 -9.82
C ASP A 493 2.32 2.61 -10.95
N LEU A 494 1.75 1.57 -11.59
CA LEU A 494 2.48 0.71 -12.54
C LEU A 494 2.35 1.15 -14.02
N PRO A 495 1.20 1.61 -14.54
CA PRO A 495 1.11 2.48 -15.73
C PRO A 495 1.28 3.96 -15.34
N PRO A 496 1.91 4.83 -16.15
CA PRO A 496 2.21 6.18 -15.69
C PRO A 496 0.98 7.09 -15.64
N ILE A 497 0.66 7.61 -14.45
CA ILE A 497 0.34 9.04 -14.34
C ILE A 497 1.64 9.83 -14.19
N ASP A 498 2.53 9.38 -13.31
CA ASP A 498 3.81 10.03 -13.01
C ASP A 498 5.04 9.11 -13.11
N ASN A 499 4.82 7.80 -13.30
CA ASN A 499 5.87 6.79 -13.36
C ASN A 499 6.49 6.64 -14.76
N PHE A 500 7.61 7.31 -15.03
CA PHE A 500 8.26 7.29 -16.35
C PHE A 500 8.74 5.91 -16.83
N ASN A 501 8.97 4.94 -15.92
CA ASN A 501 9.41 3.58 -16.26
C ASN A 501 8.35 2.50 -16.00
N GLY A 502 7.08 2.90 -15.94
CA GLY A 502 5.96 2.03 -15.57
C GLY A 502 5.91 0.69 -16.31
N TRP A 503 6.16 0.70 -17.63
CA TRP A 503 6.12 -0.54 -18.41
C TRP A 503 7.15 -1.58 -17.99
N ALA A 504 8.36 -1.15 -17.59
CA ALA A 504 9.37 -2.06 -17.06
C ALA A 504 9.00 -2.54 -15.65
N ALA A 505 8.44 -1.64 -14.83
CA ALA A 505 7.96 -1.94 -13.49
C ALA A 505 6.83 -2.98 -13.47
N MET A 506 5.92 -2.94 -14.45
CA MET A 506 4.78 -3.88 -14.58
C MET A 506 5.22 -5.34 -14.70
N GLY A 507 6.38 -5.60 -15.34
CA GLY A 507 6.93 -6.95 -15.50
C GLY A 507 7.85 -7.40 -14.36
N ALA A 508 8.11 -6.54 -13.38
CA ALA A 508 9.09 -6.80 -12.33
C ALA A 508 8.57 -7.76 -11.25
N ALA A 509 9.53 -8.38 -10.53
CA ALA A 509 9.20 -9.11 -9.31
C ALA A 509 8.69 -8.14 -8.23
N TRP A 510 7.75 -8.61 -7.41
CA TRP A 510 7.33 -7.88 -6.22
C TRP A 510 8.32 -8.11 -5.08
N GLY A 511 8.58 -7.06 -4.31
CA GLY A 511 9.23 -7.17 -3.01
C GLY A 511 8.28 -7.77 -1.98
N ASN A 512 8.74 -7.88 -0.73
CA ASN A 512 7.89 -8.36 0.35
C ASN A 512 6.81 -7.31 0.69
N PHE A 513 5.55 -7.62 0.43
CA PHE A 513 4.41 -6.76 0.75
C PHE A 513 3.53 -7.48 1.77
N ASP A 514 3.69 -7.11 3.04
CA ASP A 514 3.22 -7.94 4.15
C ASP A 514 2.76 -7.12 5.35
N ASP A 515 1.61 -7.46 5.91
CA ASP A 515 1.09 -6.89 7.18
C ASP A 515 0.91 -5.36 7.14
N ASN A 516 0.63 -4.77 5.97
CA ASN A 516 0.39 -3.33 5.87
C ASN A 516 -1.07 -2.99 6.15
N VAL A 517 -1.33 -1.77 6.63
CA VAL A 517 -2.67 -1.26 6.93
C VAL A 517 -2.96 0.00 6.12
N SER A 518 -4.18 0.15 5.60
CA SER A 518 -4.64 1.36 4.90
C SER A 518 -6.06 1.73 5.33
N HIS A 519 -6.25 2.89 5.95
CA HIS A 519 -7.57 3.31 6.40
C HIS A 519 -7.81 4.82 6.40
N SER A 520 -9.07 5.20 6.58
CA SER A 520 -9.52 6.59 6.72
C SER A 520 -9.17 7.47 5.51
N ASN A 521 -9.02 6.88 4.33
CA ASN A 521 -8.72 7.64 3.12
C ASN A 521 -10.02 8.10 2.45
N ILE A 522 -10.05 9.37 2.04
CA ILE A 522 -11.22 9.97 1.40
C ILE A 522 -10.92 10.36 -0.04
N ILE A 523 -11.96 10.36 -0.87
CA ILE A 523 -11.93 10.88 -2.22
C ILE A 523 -11.98 12.42 -2.12
N PRO A 524 -11.04 13.17 -2.72
CA PRO A 524 -11.00 14.61 -2.56
C PRO A 524 -12.27 15.31 -3.07
N ALA A 525 -12.72 16.33 -2.33
CA ALA A 525 -13.95 17.06 -2.60
C ALA A 525 -14.00 17.65 -4.04
N GLY A 526 -15.16 17.49 -4.69
CA GLY A 526 -15.37 17.91 -6.08
C GLY A 526 -15.12 16.82 -7.13
N GLN A 527 -14.73 15.61 -6.72
CA GLN A 527 -14.52 14.47 -7.62
C GLN A 527 -15.66 13.43 -7.65
N GLY A 528 -16.78 13.68 -6.96
CA GLY A 528 -17.99 12.84 -7.00
C GLY A 528 -18.00 11.69 -5.97
N ASN A 529 -19.18 11.46 -5.37
CA ASN A 529 -19.45 10.37 -4.43
C ASN A 529 -19.37 9.01 -5.11
N VAL A 530 -18.55 8.08 -4.59
CA VAL A 530 -18.55 6.59 -4.74
C VAL A 530 -18.60 5.98 -6.16
N SER A 531 -18.89 6.77 -7.20
CA SER A 531 -18.79 6.46 -8.63
C SER A 531 -17.47 6.96 -9.21
N ALA A 532 -16.44 7.01 -8.35
CA ALA A 532 -15.09 7.37 -8.72
C ALA A 532 -14.70 6.62 -10.02
N PRO A 533 -14.21 7.33 -11.05
CA PRO A 533 -13.77 6.70 -12.29
C PRO A 533 -12.68 5.65 -12.01
N HIS A 534 -12.43 4.79 -13.01
CA HIS A 534 -11.56 3.59 -13.04
C HIS A 534 -10.15 3.75 -12.41
N ASP A 535 -9.76 4.97 -12.06
CA ASP A 535 -8.42 5.46 -11.72
C ASP A 535 -8.25 5.96 -10.27
N ARG A 536 -9.24 5.78 -9.37
CA ARG A 536 -9.24 6.47 -8.04
C ARG A 536 -9.59 5.62 -6.82
N GLY A 537 -9.01 4.41 -6.71
CA GLY A 537 -9.10 3.61 -5.48
C GLY A 537 -8.41 4.30 -4.30
N ASN A 538 -8.99 4.27 -3.09
CA ASN A 538 -8.50 5.06 -1.95
C ASN A 538 -7.90 4.24 -0.78
N GLY A 539 -7.95 2.90 -0.80
CA GLY A 539 -7.25 2.05 0.16
C GLY A 539 -5.87 1.59 -0.35
N PHE A 540 -5.74 0.29 -0.59
CA PHE A 540 -4.69 -0.28 -1.41
C PHE A 540 -5.08 -0.15 -2.89
N PHE A 541 -4.27 0.56 -3.66
CA PHE A 541 -4.48 0.74 -5.10
C PHE A 541 -3.29 0.18 -5.88
N VAL A 542 -3.56 -0.74 -6.78
CA VAL A 542 -2.60 -1.21 -7.81
C VAL A 542 -3.17 -0.79 -9.14
N SER A 543 -2.53 0.18 -9.81
CA SER A 543 -2.93 0.60 -11.15
C SER A 543 -2.43 -0.41 -12.20
N GLU A 544 -3.15 -0.45 -13.33
CA GLU A 544 -3.18 -1.42 -14.44
C GLU A 544 -2.00 -2.39 -14.65
N TYR A 545 -2.28 -3.48 -15.37
CA TYR A 545 -1.31 -4.54 -15.59
C TYR A 545 -1.27 -5.11 -17.01
N GLN A 546 -0.08 -5.60 -17.39
CA GLN A 546 0.21 -6.20 -18.69
C GLN A 546 -0.04 -7.71 -18.67
N GLN A 547 -0.90 -8.22 -19.57
CA GLN A 547 -1.16 -9.66 -19.70
C GLN A 547 0.13 -10.49 -19.79
N GLY A 548 0.22 -11.58 -19.02
CA GLY A 548 1.27 -12.61 -19.13
C GLY A 548 2.47 -12.51 -18.17
N ALA A 549 2.57 -11.52 -17.28
CA ALA A 549 3.60 -11.55 -16.23
C ALA A 549 3.26 -12.56 -15.10
N THR A 550 4.28 -12.96 -14.34
CA THR A 550 4.18 -13.98 -13.30
C THR A 550 3.45 -13.46 -12.07
N ARG A 551 2.38 -14.14 -11.64
CA ARG A 551 1.62 -13.74 -10.46
C ARG A 551 2.46 -13.84 -9.19
N LYS A 552 2.31 -12.86 -8.30
CA LYS A 552 3.00 -12.80 -7.00
C LYS A 552 2.01 -12.85 -5.86
N VAL A 553 2.44 -13.36 -4.70
CA VAL A 553 1.60 -13.45 -3.51
C VAL A 553 2.10 -12.46 -2.47
N VAL A 554 1.18 -11.64 -1.96
CA VAL A 554 1.37 -10.67 -0.90
C VAL A 554 0.47 -11.04 0.28
N TYR A 555 0.85 -10.68 1.51
CA TYR A 555 0.27 -11.32 2.70
C TYR A 555 -0.29 -10.30 3.71
N ARG A 556 -1.39 -10.66 4.38
CA ARG A 556 -1.85 -10.04 5.64
C ARG A 556 -2.13 -8.54 5.61
N ASN A 557 -2.43 -7.97 4.45
CA ASN A 557 -2.73 -6.54 4.34
C ASN A 557 -4.16 -6.25 4.79
N SER A 558 -4.39 -5.11 5.46
CA SER A 558 -5.68 -4.81 6.09
C SER A 558 -6.20 -3.42 5.72
N GLY A 559 -7.39 -3.34 5.13
CA GLY A 559 -8.03 -2.06 4.79
C GLY A 559 -9.29 -1.80 5.61
N TRP A 560 -9.53 -0.57 6.06
CA TRP A 560 -10.81 -0.26 6.70
C TRP A 560 -11.17 1.23 6.63
N LYS A 561 -12.46 1.60 6.77
CA LYS A 561 -12.91 3.01 6.78
C LYS A 561 -12.37 3.85 5.61
N ASN A 562 -12.05 3.23 4.49
CA ASN A 562 -11.76 3.93 3.24
C ASN A 562 -13.09 4.26 2.57
N GLU A 563 -13.25 5.49 2.10
CA GLU A 563 -14.52 5.97 1.52
C GLU A 563 -15.05 5.07 0.38
N GLY A 564 -14.22 4.70 -0.60
CA GLY A 564 -14.59 3.77 -1.67
C GLY A 564 -14.21 2.32 -1.35
N PHE A 565 -12.90 2.02 -1.39
CA PHE A 565 -12.37 0.67 -1.50
C PHE A 565 -11.30 0.38 -0.44
N ASN A 566 -11.34 -0.80 0.17
CA ASN A 566 -10.18 -1.30 0.92
C ASN A 566 -9.09 -1.80 -0.05
N PHE A 567 -9.46 -2.57 -1.07
CA PHE A 567 -8.56 -3.05 -2.11
C PHE A 567 -9.15 -2.75 -3.48
N TRP A 568 -8.45 -1.96 -4.28
CA TRP A 568 -8.65 -1.82 -5.71
C TRP A 568 -7.40 -2.31 -6.42
N VAL A 569 -7.49 -3.45 -7.08
CA VAL A 569 -6.31 -4.12 -7.63
C VAL A 569 -6.54 -4.44 -9.10
N ASP A 570 -5.76 -3.81 -9.96
CA ASP A 570 -5.65 -4.17 -11.37
C ASP A 570 -4.26 -4.75 -11.64
N GLY A 571 -4.10 -6.06 -11.45
CA GLY A 571 -2.87 -6.75 -11.83
C GLY A 571 -2.67 -8.17 -11.33
N ALA A 572 -1.61 -8.83 -11.79
CA ALA A 572 -1.35 -10.22 -11.41
C ALA A 572 -0.74 -10.34 -10.00
N VAL A 573 -1.55 -10.05 -8.99
CA VAL A 573 -1.19 -10.19 -7.58
C VAL A 573 -2.26 -10.98 -6.83
N THR A 574 -1.80 -11.86 -5.95
CA THR A 574 -2.62 -12.59 -5.00
C THR A 574 -2.48 -11.96 -3.63
N PHE A 575 -3.57 -11.43 -3.09
CA PHE A 575 -3.64 -11.03 -1.69
C PHE A 575 -4.05 -12.24 -0.85
N ALA A 576 -3.13 -12.73 -0.03
CA ALA A 576 -3.35 -13.83 0.89
C ALA A 576 -3.59 -13.32 2.31
N ASP A 577 -4.55 -13.89 3.02
CA ASP A 577 -4.89 -13.60 4.42
C ASP A 577 -5.11 -12.10 4.72
N SER A 578 -5.55 -11.36 3.72
CA SER A 578 -5.81 -9.93 3.81
C SER A 578 -7.22 -9.67 4.36
N THR A 579 -7.41 -8.57 5.08
CA THR A 579 -8.68 -8.30 5.78
C THR A 579 -9.26 -6.94 5.40
N GLY A 580 -10.59 -6.81 5.50
CA GLY A 580 -11.27 -5.59 5.15
C GLY A 580 -12.45 -5.28 6.06
N ALA A 581 -12.71 -4.02 6.42
CA ALA A 581 -13.91 -3.65 7.19
C ALA A 581 -14.45 -2.27 6.81
N ASN A 582 -15.72 -2.01 7.07
CA ASN A 582 -16.28 -0.65 7.13
C ASN A 582 -15.95 0.26 5.93
N SER A 583 -16.04 -0.27 4.72
CA SER A 583 -15.90 0.48 3.47
C SER A 583 -17.05 0.12 2.53
N CYS A 584 -17.35 0.97 1.55
CA CYS A 584 -18.39 0.66 0.58
C CYS A 584 -18.08 -0.65 -0.16
N VAL A 585 -16.83 -0.79 -0.62
CA VAL A 585 -16.35 -2.02 -1.22
C VAL A 585 -15.12 -2.50 -0.46
N SER A 586 -15.13 -3.77 -0.05
CA SER A 586 -13.94 -4.34 0.57
C SER A 586 -12.91 -4.67 -0.51
N VAL A 587 -13.30 -5.41 -1.53
CA VAL A 587 -12.37 -5.92 -2.54
C VAL A 587 -12.96 -5.71 -3.92
N THR A 588 -12.20 -5.05 -4.79
CA THR A 588 -12.46 -5.01 -6.23
C THR A 588 -11.17 -5.36 -6.95
N MET A 589 -11.26 -6.28 -7.91
CA MET A 589 -10.09 -6.93 -8.49
C MET A 589 -10.27 -7.16 -9.98
N GLN A 590 -9.15 -7.05 -10.70
CA GLN A 590 -9.00 -7.37 -12.10
C GLN A 590 -7.70 -8.17 -12.29
N ASN A 591 -7.80 -9.34 -12.93
CA ASN A 591 -6.68 -10.29 -13.11
C ASN A 591 -5.94 -10.64 -11.80
N SER A 592 -6.64 -10.53 -10.67
CA SER A 592 -6.10 -10.65 -9.32
C SER A 592 -6.85 -11.70 -8.52
N TYR A 593 -6.22 -12.15 -7.44
CA TYR A 593 -6.71 -13.26 -6.63
C TYR A 593 -6.74 -12.80 -5.18
N MET A 594 -7.80 -13.12 -4.46
CA MET A 594 -7.79 -13.00 -3.01
C MET A 594 -8.08 -14.35 -2.39
N ARG A 595 -7.25 -14.71 -1.41
CA ARG A 595 -7.35 -15.99 -0.71
C ARG A 595 -7.21 -15.82 0.78
N GLY A 596 -8.04 -16.51 1.55
CA GLY A 596 -7.97 -16.43 3.01
C GLY A 596 -8.57 -15.13 3.54
N GLY A 597 -8.32 -14.85 4.83
CA GLY A 597 -8.73 -13.60 5.46
C GLY A 597 -10.23 -13.51 5.80
N ILE A 598 -10.63 -12.31 6.24
CA ILE A 598 -11.99 -11.98 6.65
C ILE A 598 -12.34 -10.55 6.23
N HIS A 599 -13.53 -10.37 5.64
CA HIS A 599 -14.06 -9.09 5.24
C HIS A 599 -15.39 -8.83 5.96
N ALA A 600 -15.47 -7.71 6.66
CA ALA A 600 -16.64 -7.29 7.41
C ALA A 600 -17.33 -6.12 6.73
N GLY A 601 -18.66 -6.11 6.76
CA GLY A 601 -19.47 -4.94 6.40
C GLY A 601 -19.41 -3.90 7.51
N GLU A 602 -20.53 -3.68 8.20
CA GLU A 602 -20.59 -2.75 9.33
C GLU A 602 -20.11 -3.41 10.64
N THR A 603 -19.15 -2.81 11.31
CA THR A 603 -18.60 -3.27 12.59
C THR A 603 -18.97 -2.34 13.75
N ASN A 604 -18.50 -2.69 14.96
CA ASN A 604 -18.65 -1.83 16.14
C ASN A 604 -17.73 -0.59 16.14
N ASN A 605 -16.88 -0.42 15.13
CA ASN A 605 -16.16 0.84 14.94
C ASN A 605 -17.12 1.91 14.38
N THR A 606 -17.82 2.58 15.31
CA THR A 606 -18.82 3.60 14.98
C THR A 606 -18.25 5.03 14.88
N ALA A 607 -16.92 5.19 14.80
CA ALA A 607 -16.30 6.52 14.79
C ALA A 607 -16.67 7.28 13.51
N GLY A 608 -17.25 8.47 13.66
CA GLY A 608 -17.55 9.39 12.55
C GLY A 608 -18.69 8.99 11.59
N ASP A 609 -19.52 8.00 11.93
CA ASP A 609 -20.48 7.42 10.97
C ASP A 609 -21.77 8.25 10.71
N SER A 610 -21.86 9.49 11.16
CA SER A 610 -23.09 10.29 11.01
C SER A 610 -23.35 10.83 9.60
N GLY A 611 -22.47 10.56 8.62
CA GLY A 611 -22.56 11.18 7.29
C GLY A 611 -22.23 10.31 6.08
N PHE A 612 -21.80 9.06 6.26
CA PHE A 612 -21.47 8.19 5.12
C PHE A 612 -22.64 7.27 4.79
N ASP A 613 -23.27 7.50 3.64
CA ASP A 613 -24.34 6.66 3.09
C ASP A 613 -23.71 5.63 2.17
N PHE A 614 -23.84 4.34 2.53
CA PHE A 614 -23.46 3.25 1.66
C PHE A 614 -24.56 3.12 0.59
N GLY A 615 -24.44 3.93 -0.46
CA GLY A 615 -25.36 3.94 -1.58
C GLY A 615 -25.49 2.57 -2.27
N HIS A 616 -26.41 2.49 -3.22
CA HIS A 616 -26.53 1.33 -4.10
C HIS A 616 -25.17 1.01 -4.77
N GLY A 617 -24.81 -0.28 -4.83
CA GLY A 617 -23.56 -0.76 -5.42
C GLY A 617 -22.45 -1.17 -4.45
N CYS A 618 -22.59 -0.87 -3.15
CA CYS A 618 -21.68 -1.33 -2.10
C CYS A 618 -21.79 -2.85 -1.85
N GLY A 619 -20.66 -3.50 -1.54
CA GLY A 619 -20.59 -4.93 -1.24
C GLY A 619 -19.18 -5.38 -0.88
N LEU A 620 -19.05 -6.49 -0.13
CA LEU A 620 -17.73 -6.89 0.35
C LEU A 620 -16.81 -7.32 -0.80
N LEU A 621 -17.26 -8.24 -1.64
CA LEU A 621 -16.55 -8.66 -2.84
C LEU A 621 -17.26 -8.07 -4.06
N ARG A 622 -16.59 -7.18 -4.79
CA ARG A 622 -17.10 -6.59 -6.02
C ARG A 622 -16.45 -7.23 -7.23
N GLN A 623 -17.27 -7.55 -8.22
CA GLN A 623 -16.80 -7.94 -9.55
C GLN A 623 -16.57 -6.69 -10.39
N TYR A 624 -15.41 -6.63 -11.05
CA TYR A 624 -14.97 -5.54 -11.90
C TYR A 624 -14.20 -6.10 -13.09
N HIS A 625 -14.17 -5.39 -14.23
CA HIS A 625 -13.49 -5.73 -15.49
C HIS A 625 -12.45 -6.85 -15.32
N GLY A 626 -12.62 -7.99 -15.98
CA GLY A 626 -11.57 -9.02 -15.92
C GLY A 626 -11.66 -10.02 -14.76
N GLY A 627 -10.81 -11.05 -14.79
CA GLY A 627 -10.98 -12.25 -13.95
C GLY A 627 -10.56 -12.00 -12.50
N ALA A 628 -11.52 -12.01 -11.58
CA ALA A 628 -11.30 -11.97 -10.15
C ALA A 628 -11.53 -13.34 -9.53
N ASP A 629 -10.59 -13.82 -8.73
CA ASP A 629 -10.70 -15.14 -8.09
C ASP A 629 -10.72 -15.02 -6.57
N TYR A 630 -11.67 -15.68 -5.94
CA TYR A 630 -11.89 -15.65 -4.49
C TYR A 630 -11.87 -17.08 -3.92
N ASP A 631 -10.95 -17.37 -3.01
CA ASP A 631 -10.83 -18.68 -2.35
C ASP A 631 -10.72 -18.56 -0.83
N ASP A 632 -11.45 -19.38 -0.08
CA ASP A 632 -11.32 -19.47 1.37
C ASP A 632 -11.51 -18.12 2.09
N ILE A 633 -12.43 -17.26 1.65
CA ILE A 633 -12.68 -15.95 2.27
C ILE A 633 -13.86 -16.02 3.25
N TRP A 634 -13.73 -15.39 4.40
CA TRP A 634 -14.82 -15.23 5.36
C TRP A 634 -15.48 -13.86 5.19
N LEU A 635 -16.79 -13.85 5.01
CA LEU A 635 -17.60 -12.65 4.84
C LEU A 635 -18.51 -12.52 6.05
N THR A 636 -18.43 -11.40 6.76
CA THR A 636 -19.25 -11.14 7.95
C THR A 636 -19.92 -9.78 7.91
N HIS A 637 -20.97 -9.61 8.71
CA HIS A 637 -21.64 -8.34 8.94
C HIS A 637 -22.10 -7.60 7.66
N TYR A 638 -22.41 -8.35 6.59
CA TYR A 638 -23.03 -7.82 5.39
C TYR A 638 -24.56 -7.91 5.51
N GLY A 639 -25.26 -6.83 5.16
CA GLY A 639 -26.72 -6.68 5.18
C GLY A 639 -27.36 -6.90 6.56
N GLY A 640 -27.92 -5.83 7.14
CA GLY A 640 -28.62 -5.96 8.43
C GLY A 640 -28.73 -4.70 9.28
N THR A 641 -28.25 -3.56 8.80
CA THR A 641 -28.43 -2.26 9.47
C THR A 641 -29.15 -1.27 8.55
N ALA A 642 -29.67 -0.19 9.11
CA ALA A 642 -30.27 0.90 8.31
C ALA A 642 -29.28 1.53 7.33
N LYS A 643 -27.96 1.42 7.56
CA LYS A 643 -26.90 1.97 6.69
C LYS A 643 -26.44 0.99 5.61
N THR A 644 -26.60 -0.31 5.83
CA THR A 644 -26.13 -1.36 4.93
C THR A 644 -27.27 -2.24 4.45
N GLU A 645 -28.50 -1.72 4.41
CA GLU A 645 -29.70 -2.50 4.08
C GLU A 645 -29.62 -3.14 2.68
N PHE A 646 -28.84 -2.54 1.78
CA PHE A 646 -28.52 -3.06 0.45
C PHE A 646 -27.13 -3.70 0.34
N GLY A 647 -26.34 -3.71 1.42
CA GLY A 647 -25.02 -4.31 1.46
C GLY A 647 -25.08 -5.83 1.28
N SER A 648 -24.19 -6.37 0.46
CA SER A 648 -24.12 -7.78 0.13
C SER A 648 -22.73 -8.37 0.36
N GLY A 649 -22.65 -9.69 0.52
CA GLY A 649 -21.38 -10.40 0.56
C GLY A 649 -20.64 -10.30 -0.79
N ILE A 650 -21.37 -10.42 -1.89
CA ILE A 650 -20.85 -10.33 -3.26
C ILE A 650 -21.76 -9.39 -4.06
N THR A 651 -21.17 -8.38 -4.70
CA THR A 651 -21.86 -7.39 -5.55
C THR A 651 -21.28 -7.36 -6.98
N ASP A 652 -22.11 -7.04 -7.97
CA ASP A 652 -21.68 -6.80 -9.36
C ASP A 652 -21.59 -5.29 -9.65
N GLY A 653 -20.41 -4.84 -10.10
CA GLY A 653 -20.06 -3.44 -10.31
C GLY A 653 -20.45 -2.83 -11.66
N GLY A 654 -21.04 -3.60 -12.58
CA GLY A 654 -21.77 -3.05 -13.74
C GLY A 654 -20.96 -2.43 -14.88
N VAL A 655 -19.63 -2.59 -14.96
CA VAL A 655 -18.83 -1.97 -16.05
C VAL A 655 -18.11 -3.02 -16.90
N GLY A 656 -18.53 -3.12 -18.16
CA GLY A 656 -17.68 -3.40 -19.33
C GLY A 656 -16.97 -4.75 -19.48
N ILE A 657 -17.29 -5.43 -20.58
CA ILE A 657 -16.52 -6.46 -21.28
C ILE A 657 -16.52 -7.87 -20.64
N SER A 658 -17.11 -8.79 -21.39
CA SER A 658 -17.34 -10.23 -21.18
C SER A 658 -16.07 -11.08 -21.10
N ASP A 659 -14.89 -10.47 -20.96
CA ASP A 659 -13.65 -11.14 -21.37
C ASP A 659 -13.05 -12.08 -20.31
N HIS A 660 -13.57 -12.12 -19.08
CA HIS A 660 -12.99 -12.94 -18.01
C HIS A 660 -14.02 -13.32 -16.93
N THR A 661 -13.97 -14.55 -16.41
CA THR A 661 -14.93 -15.01 -15.38
C THR A 661 -14.39 -14.90 -13.97
N THR A 662 -15.27 -14.58 -13.02
CA THR A 662 -14.98 -14.73 -11.59
C THR A 662 -15.10 -16.20 -11.15
N ARG A 663 -14.08 -16.75 -10.49
CA ARG A 663 -14.16 -18.06 -9.83
C ARG A 663 -14.20 -17.89 -8.32
N ILE A 664 -15.13 -18.60 -7.69
CA ILE A 664 -15.34 -18.58 -6.26
C ILE A 664 -15.24 -20.00 -5.72
N ARG A 665 -14.59 -20.14 -4.57
CA ARG A 665 -14.53 -21.39 -3.83
C ARG A 665 -14.42 -21.11 -2.34
N ASN A 666 -14.98 -22.02 -1.54
CA ASN A 666 -14.73 -22.14 -0.10
C ASN A 666 -15.10 -20.89 0.72
N LEU A 667 -16.03 -20.06 0.23
CA LEU A 667 -16.51 -18.91 1.00
C LEU A 667 -17.24 -19.34 2.27
N LYS A 668 -17.15 -18.50 3.30
CA LYS A 668 -17.90 -18.62 4.55
C LYS A 668 -18.67 -17.33 4.79
N PHE A 669 -19.90 -17.48 5.25
CA PHE A 669 -20.89 -16.41 5.31
C PHE A 669 -21.43 -16.32 6.74
N PHE A 670 -21.13 -15.21 7.43
CA PHE A 670 -21.52 -14.92 8.81
C PHE A 670 -22.39 -13.65 8.82
N GLY A 671 -23.64 -13.77 8.38
CA GLY A 671 -24.53 -12.61 8.28
C GLY A 671 -25.89 -12.96 7.72
N SER A 672 -26.84 -12.04 7.89
CA SER A 672 -28.22 -12.18 7.43
C SER A 672 -28.52 -11.47 6.11
N GLY A 673 -27.57 -10.72 5.56
CA GLY A 673 -27.70 -9.99 4.31
C GLY A 673 -27.78 -10.89 3.07
N TYR A 674 -27.80 -10.24 1.90
CA TYR A 674 -27.69 -10.95 0.63
C TYR A 674 -26.29 -11.53 0.46
N LYS A 675 -26.20 -12.83 0.16
CA LYS A 675 -24.91 -13.44 -0.19
C LYS A 675 -24.41 -12.91 -1.53
N THR A 676 -25.32 -12.73 -2.48
CA THR A 676 -25.07 -12.17 -3.81
C THR A 676 -26.15 -11.16 -4.18
N PHE A 677 -25.74 -9.99 -4.65
CA PHE A 677 -26.62 -8.93 -5.16
C PHE A 677 -26.06 -8.40 -6.48
N PHE A 678 -26.90 -8.36 -7.53
CA PHE A 678 -26.54 -7.76 -8.81
C PHE A 678 -27.22 -6.40 -8.91
N GLU A 679 -26.45 -5.33 -9.09
CA GLU A 679 -26.99 -3.97 -9.05
C GLU A 679 -27.82 -3.64 -10.30
N ALA A 680 -28.96 -2.97 -10.09
CA ALA A 680 -29.75 -2.33 -11.14
C ALA A 680 -30.01 -0.86 -10.74
N CYS A 681 -29.50 0.08 -11.52
CA CYS A 681 -29.71 1.51 -11.38
C CYS A 681 -31.04 1.98 -11.94
N LYS A 682 -31.56 3.03 -11.32
CA LYS A 682 -32.76 3.76 -11.72
C LYS A 682 -32.48 4.67 -12.93
N PHE A 683 -33.32 4.60 -13.95
CA PHE A 683 -33.31 5.47 -15.13
C PHE A 683 -34.71 6.02 -15.38
N ASP A 684 -34.85 7.34 -15.56
CA ASP A 684 -36.13 7.94 -15.95
C ASP A 684 -36.22 8.06 -17.47
N ASN A 685 -37.15 7.31 -18.08
CA ASN A 685 -37.43 7.30 -19.50
C ASN A 685 -38.82 7.90 -19.74
N GLY A 686 -38.88 9.18 -20.10
CA GLY A 686 -40.14 9.82 -20.52
C GLY A 686 -41.25 9.84 -19.46
N GLY A 687 -40.90 9.88 -18.17
CA GLY A 687 -41.86 9.86 -17.05
C GLY A 687 -42.14 8.47 -16.47
N THR A 688 -41.54 7.43 -17.04
CA THR A 688 -41.49 6.08 -16.48
C THR A 688 -40.12 5.84 -15.85
N THR A 689 -40.11 5.50 -14.57
CA THR A 689 -38.89 5.02 -13.90
C THR A 689 -38.66 3.57 -14.28
N GLU A 690 -37.55 3.30 -14.94
CA GLU A 690 -37.03 1.97 -15.28
C GLU A 690 -35.80 1.66 -14.40
N TYR A 691 -35.49 0.38 -14.17
CA TYR A 691 -34.28 -0.04 -13.47
C TYR A 691 -33.48 -0.99 -14.38
N GLY A 692 -32.18 -0.71 -14.60
CA GLY A 692 -31.28 -1.44 -15.50
C GLY A 692 -29.82 -1.34 -15.06
N ILE A 693 -28.86 -1.91 -15.78
CA ILE A 693 -27.44 -1.90 -15.33
C ILE A 693 -26.85 -0.48 -15.34
N CYS A 694 -26.11 -0.17 -14.28
CA CYS A 694 -25.73 1.17 -13.85
C CYS A 694 -24.90 2.03 -14.81
N TYR A 695 -24.19 1.43 -15.76
CA TYR A 695 -23.15 2.17 -16.49
C TYR A 695 -23.48 2.49 -17.94
N TYR A 696 -24.57 1.92 -18.48
CA TYR A 696 -24.78 1.86 -19.92
C TYR A 696 -26.17 2.33 -20.38
N GLY A 697 -27.12 2.57 -19.47
CA GLY A 697 -28.47 3.06 -19.84
C GLY A 697 -29.26 2.08 -20.71
N LEU A 698 -30.50 2.43 -21.05
CA LEU A 698 -31.44 1.53 -21.74
C LEU A 698 -30.98 1.07 -23.13
N ASN A 699 -30.07 1.81 -23.77
CA ASN A 699 -29.65 1.62 -25.17
C ASN A 699 -28.42 0.72 -25.34
N HIS A 700 -27.79 0.31 -24.24
CA HIS A 700 -26.64 -0.57 -24.26
C HIS A 700 -27.03 -1.82 -23.47
N GLY A 701 -27.60 -2.81 -24.18
CA GLY A 701 -27.84 -4.14 -23.64
C GLY A 701 -26.60 -4.59 -22.86
N GLY A 702 -26.76 -4.86 -21.57
CA GLY A 702 -25.62 -4.98 -20.69
C GLY A 702 -24.74 -6.17 -21.07
N ASN A 703 -23.46 -6.08 -20.70
CA ASN A 703 -22.49 -7.13 -20.99
C ASN A 703 -22.70 -8.33 -20.07
N SER A 704 -22.72 -9.55 -20.62
CA SER A 704 -22.95 -10.82 -19.89
C SER A 704 -21.82 -11.11 -18.90
N HIS A 705 -22.13 -11.11 -17.59
CA HIS A 705 -21.22 -11.51 -16.53
C HIS A 705 -21.54 -12.94 -16.10
N VAL A 706 -20.49 -13.75 -15.88
CA VAL A 706 -20.60 -15.09 -15.28
C VAL A 706 -19.78 -15.12 -14.00
N MET A 707 -20.29 -15.84 -13.01
CA MET A 707 -19.55 -16.21 -11.82
C MET A 707 -19.70 -17.72 -11.59
N TYR A 708 -18.59 -18.41 -11.34
CA TYR A 708 -18.60 -19.83 -11.00
C TYR A 708 -18.32 -20.02 -9.52
N ASP A 709 -19.30 -20.54 -8.78
CA ASP A 709 -19.10 -21.11 -7.45
C ASP A 709 -18.75 -22.60 -7.62
N LEU A 710 -17.47 -22.91 -7.44
CA LEU A 710 -16.86 -24.18 -7.78
C LEU A 710 -17.13 -25.29 -6.76
N ASP A 711 -17.63 -24.96 -5.58
CA ASP A 711 -17.91 -25.91 -4.51
C ASP A 711 -19.28 -25.71 -3.84
N GLY A 712 -20.12 -24.85 -4.40
CA GLY A 712 -21.46 -24.60 -3.86
C GLY A 712 -21.44 -23.83 -2.54
N SER A 713 -20.36 -23.13 -2.22
CA SER A 713 -20.21 -22.34 -0.99
C SER A 713 -21.27 -21.25 -0.82
N ILE A 714 -21.76 -20.69 -1.93
CA ILE A 714 -22.82 -19.67 -1.92
C ILE A 714 -24.16 -20.31 -1.50
N ARG A 715 -24.47 -21.50 -2.01
CA ARG A 715 -25.69 -22.25 -1.64
C ARG A 715 -25.58 -22.94 -0.28
N GLY A 716 -24.38 -23.37 0.08
CA GLY A 716 -24.11 -24.22 1.25
C GLY A 716 -24.52 -25.68 1.06
N ASP A 717 -24.84 -26.11 -0.16
CA ASP A 717 -25.25 -27.49 -0.48
C ASP A 717 -24.13 -28.34 -1.10
N GLY A 718 -22.94 -27.76 -1.27
CA GLY A 718 -21.79 -28.45 -1.85
C GLY A 718 -21.86 -28.65 -3.37
N GLN A 719 -22.90 -28.12 -4.03
CA GLN A 719 -23.15 -28.34 -5.44
C GLN A 719 -22.67 -27.11 -6.25
N PRO A 720 -21.72 -27.26 -7.17
CA PRO A 720 -21.20 -26.15 -7.95
C PRO A 720 -22.29 -25.45 -8.78
N ILE A 721 -22.25 -24.11 -8.87
CA ILE A 721 -23.14 -23.32 -9.74
C ILE A 721 -22.41 -22.30 -10.61
N ALA A 722 -22.97 -22.03 -11.78
CA ALA A 722 -22.70 -20.84 -12.57
C ALA A 722 -23.87 -19.86 -12.37
N ILE A 723 -23.55 -18.58 -12.16
CA ILE A 723 -24.51 -17.49 -11.98
C ILE A 723 -24.28 -16.45 -13.08
N THR A 724 -25.34 -16.03 -13.75
CA THR A 724 -25.30 -14.98 -14.78
C THR A 724 -26.03 -13.71 -14.33
N ASN A 725 -25.62 -12.54 -14.82
CA ASN A 725 -26.18 -11.23 -14.47
C ASN A 725 -27.59 -10.99 -15.05
N SER A 726 -28.56 -11.65 -14.42
CA SER A 726 -29.97 -11.26 -14.32
C SER A 726 -30.64 -12.00 -13.13
N SER A 727 -29.84 -12.66 -12.27
CA SER A 727 -30.30 -13.61 -11.23
C SER A 727 -30.44 -12.87 -9.90
N PRO A 728 -31.65 -12.57 -9.40
CA PRO A 728 -31.77 -11.70 -8.25
C PRO A 728 -31.88 -12.52 -6.94
N PHE A 729 -31.14 -12.10 -5.92
CA PHE A 729 -31.38 -12.27 -4.48
C PHE A 729 -31.27 -13.67 -3.82
N MET A 730 -30.05 -14.12 -3.48
CA MET A 730 -29.85 -15.24 -2.54
C MET A 730 -29.64 -14.76 -1.09
N ARG A 731 -30.52 -15.18 -0.16
CA ARG A 731 -30.40 -14.97 1.30
C ARG A 731 -30.21 -16.31 2.05
N TYR A 732 -29.70 -16.27 3.28
CA TYR A 732 -29.48 -17.45 4.11
C TYR A 732 -30.80 -18.21 4.39
N GLY A 733 -30.82 -19.52 4.10
CA GLY A 733 -31.87 -20.44 4.55
C GLY A 733 -33.23 -20.33 3.86
N GLN A 734 -33.38 -19.56 2.78
CA GLN A 734 -34.63 -19.47 2.02
C GLN A 734 -34.47 -20.06 0.62
N ASN A 735 -35.45 -20.86 0.18
CA ASN A 735 -35.61 -21.20 -1.24
C ASN A 735 -35.81 -19.90 -2.03
N PHE A 736 -35.07 -19.74 -3.13
CA PHE A 736 -35.15 -18.67 -4.15
C PHE A 736 -36.24 -17.63 -3.87
N LEU A 737 -35.91 -16.58 -3.12
CA LEU A 737 -36.86 -15.52 -2.80
C LEU A 737 -36.92 -14.51 -3.94
N TYR A 738 -37.79 -14.77 -4.92
CA TYR A 738 -38.57 -13.70 -5.51
C TYR A 738 -39.73 -13.41 -4.55
N LYS A 739 -39.53 -12.50 -3.60
CA LYS A 739 -40.69 -11.81 -3.02
C LYS A 739 -40.52 -10.35 -3.32
N ASP A 740 -41.31 -9.88 -4.28
CA ASP A 740 -41.45 -8.50 -4.74
C ASP A 740 -41.08 -7.49 -3.66
N ILE A 741 -39.89 -6.91 -3.78
CA ILE A 741 -39.50 -5.73 -3.01
C ILE A 741 -39.65 -4.51 -3.92
N SER A 742 -40.83 -4.33 -4.51
CA SER A 742 -41.29 -3.07 -5.09
C SER A 742 -42.78 -3.19 -5.48
N PRO A 743 -43.63 -2.18 -5.20
CA PRO A 743 -45.00 -2.12 -5.73
C PRO A 743 -45.06 -1.81 -7.24
N TYR A 744 -43.92 -1.70 -7.94
CA TYR A 744 -43.86 -1.37 -9.37
C TYR A 744 -43.67 -2.63 -10.24
N PRO A 745 -44.59 -2.92 -11.19
CA PRO A 745 -44.72 -4.24 -11.81
C PRO A 745 -43.98 -4.35 -13.16
N TYR A 746 -42.65 -4.32 -13.23
CA TYR A 746 -41.97 -4.46 -14.55
C TYR A 746 -40.62 -5.18 -14.48
N TRP A 747 -40.60 -6.51 -14.69
CA TRP A 747 -40.31 -7.24 -15.94
C TRP A 747 -40.93 -8.66 -15.80
N ASN A 748 -41.34 -9.29 -16.89
CA ASN A 748 -41.99 -10.61 -16.88
C ASN A 748 -41.05 -11.73 -16.35
N GLU A 749 -41.58 -12.91 -16.02
CA GLU A 749 -40.81 -14.09 -15.59
C GLU A 749 -39.70 -14.55 -16.56
N ALA A 750 -39.57 -13.91 -17.73
CA ALA A 750 -38.63 -14.26 -18.79
C ALA A 750 -37.26 -13.58 -18.66
N SER A 751 -37.11 -12.49 -17.89
CA SER A 751 -35.82 -11.79 -17.70
C SER A 751 -35.00 -12.31 -16.51
N ARG A 752 -35.06 -13.61 -16.22
CA ARG A 752 -34.39 -14.23 -15.07
C ARG A 752 -32.98 -14.65 -15.47
N GLY A 753 -31.99 -14.26 -14.68
CA GLY A 753 -30.65 -14.80 -14.79
C GLY A 753 -30.65 -16.26 -14.39
N LEU A 754 -29.66 -16.97 -14.91
CA LEU A 754 -29.59 -18.42 -14.84
C LEU A 754 -28.62 -18.81 -13.73
N VAL A 755 -29.14 -19.54 -12.74
CA VAL A 755 -28.32 -20.34 -11.82
C VAL A 755 -28.34 -21.77 -12.31
N THR A 756 -27.21 -22.29 -12.78
CA THR A 756 -27.14 -23.61 -13.41
C THR A 756 -25.98 -24.44 -12.88
N PRO A 757 -26.02 -25.78 -12.97
CA PRO A 757 -24.87 -26.62 -12.64
C PRO A 757 -23.64 -26.25 -13.49
N VAL A 758 -22.46 -26.22 -12.86
CA VAL A 758 -21.17 -25.85 -13.53
C VAL A 758 -20.79 -26.78 -14.69
N GLY A 759 -21.41 -27.97 -14.79
CA GLY A 759 -21.25 -28.85 -15.95
C GLY A 759 -21.71 -28.24 -17.28
N TYR A 760 -22.45 -27.13 -17.24
CA TYR A 760 -22.86 -26.38 -18.42
C TYR A 760 -21.98 -25.14 -18.60
N LYS A 761 -21.39 -25.03 -19.79
CA LYS A 761 -20.54 -23.90 -20.16
C LYS A 761 -21.36 -22.91 -20.97
N TYR A 762 -21.30 -21.64 -20.58
CA TYR A 762 -22.04 -20.56 -21.20
C TYR A 762 -21.08 -19.65 -21.97
N LEU A 763 -21.55 -19.13 -23.10
CA LEU A 763 -20.88 -18.16 -23.95
C LEU A 763 -21.73 -16.88 -23.97
N ALA A 764 -21.10 -15.72 -24.02
CA ALA A 764 -21.83 -14.48 -24.26
C ALA A 764 -22.16 -14.38 -25.77
N LEU A 765 -23.42 -14.04 -26.09
CA LEU A 765 -23.87 -13.73 -27.44
C LEU A 765 -24.24 -12.24 -27.50
N THR A 766 -23.55 -11.51 -28.38
CA THR A 766 -23.75 -10.06 -28.58
C THR A 766 -24.23 -9.79 -30.01
N PRO A 767 -25.50 -9.45 -30.25
CA PRO A 767 -25.98 -8.99 -31.55
C PRO A 767 -25.39 -7.62 -31.92
N LEU A 768 -24.96 -7.43 -33.18
CA LEU A 768 -24.17 -6.24 -33.59
C LEU A 768 -24.94 -5.17 -34.39
N ILE A 769 -26.12 -5.50 -34.95
CA ILE A 769 -26.91 -4.58 -35.78
C ILE A 769 -28.41 -4.83 -35.53
N GLY A 770 -29.13 -3.79 -35.07
CA GLY A 770 -30.58 -3.80 -34.81
C GLY A 770 -30.96 -4.51 -33.52
N TYR A 771 -31.10 -3.76 -32.42
CA TYR A 771 -31.45 -4.30 -31.09
C TYR A 771 -32.95 -4.63 -30.95
N ASP A 772 -33.79 -4.08 -31.82
CA ASP A 772 -35.24 -4.22 -31.71
C ASP A 772 -35.71 -5.60 -32.24
N ASP A 773 -36.41 -6.34 -31.38
CA ASP A 773 -37.15 -7.60 -31.65
C ASP A 773 -36.34 -8.90 -31.85
N ASN A 774 -35.09 -8.99 -31.36
CA ASN A 774 -34.36 -10.27 -31.32
C ASN A 774 -34.82 -11.15 -30.14
N THR A 775 -35.58 -12.21 -30.40
CA THR A 775 -35.89 -13.27 -29.43
C THR A 775 -35.00 -14.47 -29.69
N VAL A 776 -34.27 -14.92 -28.68
CA VAL A 776 -33.40 -16.11 -28.72
C VAL A 776 -33.96 -17.17 -27.78
N THR A 777 -34.40 -18.30 -28.34
CA THR A 777 -35.06 -19.39 -27.59
C THR A 777 -34.26 -20.67 -27.67
N ARG A 778 -33.82 -21.18 -26.52
CA ARG A 778 -33.15 -22.49 -26.41
C ARG A 778 -34.15 -23.60 -26.72
N THR A 779 -33.82 -24.41 -27.71
CA THR A 779 -34.72 -25.47 -28.19
C THR A 779 -34.84 -26.67 -27.25
N SER A 780 -33.87 -26.90 -26.36
CA SER A 780 -33.86 -28.05 -25.46
C SER A 780 -34.88 -27.97 -24.33
N ASP A 781 -35.22 -26.75 -23.87
CA ASP A 781 -36.11 -26.54 -22.73
C ASP A 781 -37.05 -25.32 -22.88
N GLY A 782 -37.01 -24.63 -24.02
CA GLY A 782 -37.88 -23.50 -24.32
C GLY A 782 -37.52 -22.19 -23.63
N THR A 783 -36.40 -22.11 -22.90
CA THR A 783 -35.96 -20.85 -22.28
C THR A 783 -35.67 -19.78 -23.34
N SER A 784 -36.27 -18.60 -23.22
CA SER A 784 -36.19 -17.53 -24.21
C SER A 784 -35.77 -16.20 -23.61
N SER A 785 -34.93 -15.44 -24.31
CA SER A 785 -34.60 -14.04 -24.03
C SER A 785 -35.12 -13.15 -25.15
N ALA A 786 -35.79 -12.04 -24.82
CA ALA A 786 -36.38 -11.10 -25.79
C ALA A 786 -35.58 -9.78 -25.87
N ASN A 787 -35.68 -9.09 -27.00
CA ASN A 787 -35.11 -7.76 -27.27
C ASN A 787 -33.59 -7.64 -27.19
N GLY A 788 -32.85 -8.72 -27.49
CA GLY A 788 -31.39 -8.68 -27.66
C GLY A 788 -30.58 -8.19 -26.45
N GLY A 789 -31.21 -7.97 -25.30
CA GLY A 789 -30.58 -7.35 -24.15
C GLY A 789 -29.56 -8.25 -23.46
N TRP A 790 -29.72 -9.57 -23.57
CA TRP A 790 -28.89 -10.59 -22.93
C TRP A 790 -29.03 -11.94 -23.63
N THR A 791 -27.94 -12.56 -24.10
CA THR A 791 -28.01 -14.01 -24.32
C THR A 791 -26.73 -14.75 -23.95
N MET A 792 -26.70 -15.22 -22.72
CA MET A 792 -25.81 -16.33 -22.37
C MET A 792 -26.32 -17.60 -23.06
N VAL A 793 -25.54 -18.13 -24.00
CA VAL A 793 -25.88 -19.36 -24.72
C VAL A 793 -25.06 -20.52 -24.20
N ARG A 794 -25.74 -21.63 -23.89
CA ARG A 794 -25.13 -22.87 -23.44
C ARG A 794 -24.48 -23.57 -24.63
N THR A 795 -23.23 -23.96 -24.46
CA THR A 795 -22.53 -24.82 -25.42
C THR A 795 -23.22 -26.17 -25.54
N GLY A 796 -23.24 -26.72 -26.75
CA GLY A 796 -23.89 -28.00 -27.07
C GLY A 796 -25.39 -27.90 -27.32
N ASP A 797 -25.98 -26.69 -27.30
CA ASP A 797 -27.41 -26.46 -27.51
C ASP A 797 -27.69 -25.71 -28.83
N ARG A 798 -28.96 -25.81 -29.24
CA ARG A 798 -29.53 -25.11 -30.40
C ARG A 798 -30.51 -24.03 -29.97
N TYR A 799 -30.48 -22.90 -30.65
CA TYR A 799 -31.25 -21.70 -30.36
C TYR A 799 -32.03 -21.22 -31.58
N ALA A 800 -33.34 -21.03 -31.45
CA ALA A 800 -34.16 -20.35 -32.44
C ALA A 800 -34.05 -18.83 -32.27
N VAL A 801 -33.87 -18.09 -33.35
CA VAL A 801 -33.62 -16.64 -33.35
C VAL A 801 -34.50 -15.95 -34.38
N THR A 802 -35.13 -14.83 -34.00
CA THR A 802 -36.09 -14.13 -34.87
C THR A 802 -35.43 -13.30 -35.97
N THR A 803 -34.51 -12.38 -35.65
CA THR A 803 -34.03 -11.35 -36.61
C THR A 803 -32.51 -11.11 -36.64
N MET A 804 -31.70 -11.93 -35.98
CA MET A 804 -30.25 -11.72 -35.83
C MET A 804 -29.49 -11.87 -37.16
N ARG A 805 -28.81 -10.79 -37.59
CA ARG A 805 -28.05 -10.77 -38.87
C ARG A 805 -26.54 -10.67 -38.69
N SER A 806 -26.09 -10.21 -37.54
CA SER A 806 -24.68 -10.13 -37.18
C SER A 806 -24.55 -10.27 -35.68
N TRP A 807 -23.59 -11.06 -35.23
CA TRP A 807 -23.41 -11.38 -33.83
C TRP A 807 -21.95 -11.69 -33.50
N GLN A 808 -21.62 -11.58 -32.23
CA GLN A 808 -20.34 -12.00 -31.66
C GLN A 808 -20.60 -13.11 -30.63
N LEU A 809 -19.73 -14.12 -30.61
CA LEU A 809 -19.71 -15.13 -29.55
C LEU A 809 -18.41 -15.05 -28.77
N GLU A 810 -18.50 -14.77 -27.47
CA GLU A 810 -17.35 -14.64 -26.57
C GLU A 810 -17.37 -15.78 -25.54
N GLY A 811 -16.21 -16.40 -25.31
CA GLY A 811 -16.09 -17.56 -24.43
C GLY A 811 -14.69 -18.17 -24.43
N SER A 812 -14.28 -18.71 -23.29
CA SER A 812 -12.96 -19.38 -23.11
C SER A 812 -13.03 -20.91 -23.19
N TYR A 813 -14.22 -21.46 -23.51
CA TYR A 813 -14.45 -22.90 -23.58
C TYR A 813 -14.33 -23.45 -24.99
N THR A 814 -13.89 -24.71 -25.09
CA THR A 814 -14.16 -25.46 -26.32
C THR A 814 -15.65 -25.83 -26.35
N GLY A 815 -16.35 -25.43 -27.41
CA GLY A 815 -17.76 -25.76 -27.58
C GLY A 815 -18.36 -25.24 -28.88
N TRP A 816 -19.63 -25.59 -29.10
CA TRP A 816 -20.41 -25.15 -30.25
C TRP A 816 -21.78 -24.64 -29.81
N VAL A 817 -22.36 -23.71 -30.56
CA VAL A 817 -23.75 -23.28 -30.44
C VAL A 817 -24.36 -23.26 -31.84
N GLU A 818 -25.60 -23.73 -31.97
CA GLU A 818 -26.30 -23.71 -33.25
C GLU A 818 -27.45 -22.70 -33.23
N PHE A 819 -27.42 -21.74 -34.15
CA PHE A 819 -28.49 -20.76 -34.34
C PHE A 819 -29.37 -21.15 -35.51
N VAL A 820 -30.68 -21.05 -35.30
CA VAL A 820 -31.73 -21.28 -36.29
C VAL A 820 -32.47 -19.96 -36.49
N MET A 821 -32.19 -19.27 -37.59
CA MET A 821 -32.73 -17.95 -37.89
C MET A 821 -33.83 -18.06 -38.95
N ASP A 822 -34.99 -17.47 -38.69
CA ASP A 822 -36.06 -17.37 -39.67
C ASP A 822 -35.69 -16.28 -40.70
N MET A 823 -35.62 -16.65 -41.98
CA MET A 823 -35.09 -15.80 -43.05
C MET A 823 -36.00 -15.85 -44.28
N ALA A 824 -36.51 -14.67 -44.68
CA ALA A 824 -37.42 -14.54 -45.82
C ALA A 824 -36.81 -15.02 -47.16
N GLN A 825 -35.48 -14.93 -47.29
CA GLN A 825 -34.74 -15.35 -48.47
C GLN A 825 -33.48 -16.13 -48.08
N GLN A 826 -33.01 -17.00 -48.98
CA GLN A 826 -31.74 -17.70 -48.79
C GLN A 826 -30.59 -16.69 -48.79
N PRO A 827 -29.68 -16.73 -47.79
CA PRO A 827 -28.49 -15.88 -47.77
C PRO A 827 -27.57 -16.14 -48.96
N GLN A 828 -26.88 -15.09 -49.43
CA GLN A 828 -25.78 -15.21 -50.39
C GLN A 828 -24.57 -15.90 -49.75
N ASN A 829 -24.22 -15.50 -48.53
CA ASN A 829 -23.11 -16.09 -47.78
C ASN A 829 -23.18 -15.80 -46.27
N ILE A 830 -22.38 -16.52 -45.49
CA ILE A 830 -22.11 -16.25 -44.07
C ILE A 830 -20.62 -15.93 -43.91
N GLN A 831 -20.31 -14.87 -43.18
CA GLN A 831 -18.96 -14.40 -42.94
C GLN A 831 -18.56 -14.55 -41.47
N ARG A 832 -17.29 -14.90 -41.24
CA ARG A 832 -16.66 -15.02 -39.91
C ARG A 832 -15.40 -14.15 -39.85
N SER A 833 -15.22 -13.39 -38.77
CA SER A 833 -14.12 -12.44 -38.59
C SER A 833 -13.62 -12.44 -37.14
N TYR A 834 -12.36 -12.05 -36.94
CA TYR A 834 -11.81 -11.71 -35.61
C TYR A 834 -12.09 -10.26 -35.22
N TYR A 835 -12.52 -9.42 -36.16
CA TYR A 835 -12.79 -8.00 -35.94
C TYR A 835 -14.20 -7.62 -36.38
N ALA A 836 -14.81 -6.68 -35.65
CA ALA A 836 -16.14 -6.14 -35.95
C ALA A 836 -16.26 -5.44 -37.31
N SER A 837 -15.14 -5.00 -37.92
CA SER A 837 -15.14 -4.30 -39.22
C SER A 837 -15.29 -5.23 -40.44
N PHE A 838 -15.21 -6.56 -40.26
CA PHE A 838 -15.31 -7.59 -41.31
C PHE A 838 -14.39 -7.40 -42.55
N GLY A 839 -13.41 -6.47 -42.53
CA GLY A 839 -12.54 -6.19 -43.68
C GLY A 839 -11.68 -7.39 -44.13
N ASN A 840 -11.39 -8.32 -43.21
CA ASN A 840 -10.66 -9.57 -43.46
C ASN A 840 -11.53 -10.82 -43.21
N ALA A 841 -12.85 -10.70 -43.34
CA ALA A 841 -13.76 -11.79 -43.02
C ALA A 841 -13.62 -12.98 -43.99
N LYS A 842 -13.77 -14.20 -43.46
CA LYS A 842 -13.77 -15.44 -44.24
C LYS A 842 -15.19 -15.90 -44.50
N ASN A 843 -15.51 -16.11 -45.78
CA ASN A 843 -16.74 -16.76 -46.21
C ASN A 843 -16.79 -18.21 -45.72
N GLN A 844 -17.91 -18.59 -45.13
CA GLN A 844 -18.14 -19.94 -44.61
C GLN A 844 -18.79 -20.83 -45.68
N GLN A 845 -18.47 -22.12 -45.67
CA GLN A 845 -19.00 -23.04 -46.67
C GLN A 845 -20.47 -23.39 -46.38
N LYS A 846 -21.25 -23.52 -47.44
CA LYS A 846 -22.59 -24.10 -47.35
C LYS A 846 -22.45 -25.61 -47.15
N ALA A 847 -23.03 -26.15 -46.08
CA ALA A 847 -23.06 -27.59 -45.82
C ALA A 847 -23.83 -28.34 -46.92
N SER A 848 -23.61 -29.66 -47.06
CA SER A 848 -24.36 -30.50 -48.01
C SER A 848 -25.72 -30.96 -47.48
N SER A 849 -25.92 -30.91 -46.17
CA SER A 849 -27.18 -31.19 -45.47
C SER A 849 -27.13 -30.62 -44.05
N LEU A 850 -28.28 -30.58 -43.36
CA LEU A 850 -28.32 -30.18 -41.95
C LEU A 850 -27.50 -31.12 -41.05
N ALA A 851 -27.47 -32.42 -41.35
CA ALA A 851 -26.65 -33.39 -40.60
C ALA A 851 -25.14 -33.14 -40.77
N ASN A 852 -24.75 -32.54 -41.90
CA ASN A 852 -23.36 -32.24 -42.26
C ASN A 852 -22.95 -30.80 -41.94
N LEU A 853 -23.67 -30.11 -41.05
CA LEU A 853 -23.34 -28.75 -40.63
C LEU A 853 -21.95 -28.66 -39.98
N GLY A 854 -21.42 -29.76 -39.42
CA GLY A 854 -20.06 -29.82 -38.86
C GLY A 854 -19.90 -28.92 -37.62
N VAL A 855 -18.66 -28.63 -37.23
CA VAL A 855 -18.30 -27.84 -36.03
C VAL A 855 -17.38 -26.64 -36.36
N ASP A 856 -17.37 -26.15 -37.60
CA ASP A 856 -16.43 -25.08 -37.98
C ASP A 856 -17.08 -24.03 -38.89
N GLY A 857 -18.28 -23.57 -38.51
CA GLY A 857 -18.90 -22.40 -39.13
C GLY A 857 -19.67 -22.62 -40.43
N ASN A 858 -19.81 -23.86 -40.90
CA ASN A 858 -20.65 -24.12 -42.08
C ASN A 858 -22.11 -23.77 -41.79
N TRP A 859 -22.83 -23.40 -42.83
CA TRP A 859 -24.23 -23.00 -42.75
C TRP A 859 -25.11 -23.84 -43.68
N TRP A 860 -26.38 -24.01 -43.30
CA TRP A 860 -27.37 -24.71 -44.10
C TRP A 860 -28.64 -23.88 -44.19
N TRP A 861 -29.34 -23.94 -45.32
CA TRP A 861 -30.62 -23.27 -45.49
C TRP A 861 -31.67 -24.25 -46.00
N ALA A 862 -32.80 -24.33 -45.30
CA ALA A 862 -33.93 -25.15 -45.69
C ALA A 862 -35.23 -24.58 -45.09
N ASN A 863 -36.33 -24.65 -45.84
CA ASN A 863 -37.68 -24.29 -45.38
C ASN A 863 -37.78 -22.88 -44.77
N GLY A 864 -37.10 -21.89 -45.37
CA GLY A 864 -37.09 -20.51 -44.87
C GLY A 864 -36.25 -20.31 -43.60
N LYS A 865 -35.43 -21.30 -43.20
CA LYS A 865 -34.58 -21.23 -42.01
C LYS A 865 -33.12 -21.35 -42.37
N LEU A 866 -32.31 -20.49 -41.76
CA LEU A 866 -30.86 -20.54 -41.80
C LEU A 866 -30.34 -21.22 -40.52
N TYR A 867 -29.53 -22.25 -40.68
CA TYR A 867 -28.84 -22.96 -39.63
C TYR A 867 -27.37 -22.59 -39.68
N VAL A 868 -26.83 -22.09 -38.58
CA VAL A 868 -25.40 -21.78 -38.45
C VAL A 868 -24.89 -22.41 -37.17
N ARG A 869 -23.87 -23.26 -37.25
CA ARG A 869 -23.17 -23.73 -36.07
C ARG A 869 -21.88 -22.96 -35.90
N SER A 870 -21.86 -22.11 -34.88
CA SER A 870 -20.70 -21.33 -34.51
C SER A 870 -19.92 -22.08 -33.43
N THR A 871 -18.61 -22.19 -33.61
CA THR A 871 -17.70 -22.74 -32.59
C THR A 871 -16.89 -21.66 -31.93
N VAL A 872 -16.59 -21.93 -30.67
CA VAL A 872 -15.67 -21.14 -29.87
C VAL A 872 -14.43 -22.00 -29.61
N GLY A 873 -13.28 -21.47 -30.02
CA GLY A 873 -11.98 -22.07 -29.75
C GLY A 873 -11.48 -21.54 -28.41
N GLY A 874 -11.27 -22.43 -27.46
CA GLY A 874 -10.81 -22.09 -26.11
C GLY A 874 -10.17 -23.29 -25.43
N THR A 875 -9.60 -23.11 -24.24
CA THR A 875 -9.03 -24.20 -23.45
C THR A 875 -9.97 -24.50 -22.31
N ASP A 876 -10.47 -25.74 -22.24
CA ASP A 876 -11.17 -26.20 -21.04
C ASP A 876 -10.19 -26.18 -19.86
N LEU A 877 -10.26 -25.13 -19.04
CA LEU A 877 -9.44 -25.09 -17.84
C LEU A 877 -10.00 -26.11 -16.83
N PRO A 878 -9.13 -26.94 -16.23
CA PRO A 878 -9.58 -27.85 -15.19
C PRO A 878 -10.16 -27.03 -14.04
N PHE A 879 -11.24 -27.54 -13.45
CA PHE A 879 -11.83 -27.06 -12.20
C PHE A 879 -10.88 -27.27 -11.00
N GLY A 880 -9.65 -26.75 -11.08
CA GLY A 880 -8.63 -26.74 -10.03
C GLY A 880 -8.88 -25.65 -9.00
N ARG A 881 -8.03 -25.55 -7.97
CA ARG A 881 -8.13 -24.43 -7.02
C ARG A 881 -7.85 -23.12 -7.73
N ALA A 882 -8.68 -22.12 -7.48
CA ALA A 882 -8.41 -20.75 -7.88
C ALA A 882 -7.00 -20.34 -7.40
N GLY A 883 -6.14 -19.91 -8.32
CA GLY A 883 -4.81 -19.38 -8.00
C GLY A 883 -3.66 -20.39 -7.88
N GLU A 884 -3.88 -21.68 -8.15
CA GLU A 884 -2.78 -22.68 -8.13
C GLU A 884 -1.91 -22.68 -9.39
N ARG A 885 -2.34 -22.03 -10.48
CA ARG A 885 -1.53 -21.79 -11.69
C ARG A 885 -1.70 -20.35 -12.17
N ASP A 886 -0.77 -19.89 -13.00
CA ASP A 886 -0.94 -18.68 -13.83
C ASP A 886 -1.95 -18.98 -14.98
N ASP A 887 -3.08 -19.62 -14.65
CA ASP A 887 -4.17 -19.91 -15.55
C ASP A 887 -5.24 -18.84 -15.40
N PHE A 888 -5.20 -17.87 -16.31
CA PHE A 888 -6.25 -16.86 -16.42
C PHE A 888 -7.28 -17.34 -17.46
N LEU A 889 -8.56 -17.19 -17.14
CA LEU A 889 -9.64 -17.30 -18.12
C LEU A 889 -9.61 -16.04 -18.98
N ASN A 890 -8.76 -16.01 -20.00
CA ASN A 890 -8.88 -15.04 -21.09
C ASN A 890 -9.99 -15.55 -22.02
N PHE A 891 -11.16 -14.92 -22.02
CA PHE A 891 -12.06 -15.05 -23.14
C PHE A 891 -11.38 -14.23 -24.24
N GLY A 892 -10.67 -14.90 -25.13
CA GLY A 892 -10.12 -14.21 -26.30
C GLY A 892 -11.24 -13.49 -27.05
N ASP A 893 -10.90 -12.40 -27.73
CA ASP A 893 -11.81 -11.63 -28.59
C ASP A 893 -12.75 -12.58 -29.34
N GLY A 894 -14.01 -12.58 -28.93
CA GLY A 894 -15.01 -13.49 -29.48
C GLY A 894 -15.11 -13.36 -30.99
N MET A 895 -15.52 -14.43 -31.68
CA MET A 895 -15.60 -14.38 -33.14
C MET A 895 -16.85 -13.65 -33.60
N PHE A 896 -16.68 -12.75 -34.56
CA PHE A 896 -17.73 -11.98 -35.20
C PHE A 896 -18.29 -12.74 -36.40
N TRP A 897 -19.61 -12.74 -36.53
CA TRP A 897 -20.35 -13.42 -37.59
C TRP A 897 -21.34 -12.47 -38.24
N ARG A 898 -21.56 -12.63 -39.55
CA ARG A 898 -22.51 -11.83 -40.31
C ARG A 898 -23.16 -12.62 -41.43
N VAL A 899 -24.46 -12.41 -41.62
CA VAL A 899 -25.23 -12.88 -42.78
C VAL A 899 -25.15 -11.84 -43.91
N ILE A 900 -24.82 -12.30 -45.11
CA ILE A 900 -24.89 -11.50 -46.35
C ILE A 900 -26.15 -11.92 -47.10
N GLN A 901 -27.10 -10.99 -47.23
CA GLN A 901 -28.35 -11.18 -47.98
C GLN A 901 -28.19 -10.73 -49.43
#